data_AF-A0A286HIL5-F1
#
_entry.id   AF-A0A286HIL5-F1
#
_cell.length_a   1.000
_cell.length_b   1.000
_cell.length_c   1.000
_cell.angle_alpha   90.00
_cell.angle_beta   90.00
_cell.angle_gamma   90.00
#
_symmetry.space_group_name_H-M   'P 1'
#
loop_
_entity.id
_entity.type
_entity.pdbx_description
1 polymer ?
#
loop_
_entity_poly.entity_id
_entity_poly.type
_entity_poly.pdbx_seq_one_letter_code
_entity_poly.pdbx_strand_id
1 'polypeptide(L)'
;MWDDAFPSFLIGLREGLEGGLIVSILIATLVRAEARSRLPQVWTGVLAAITVAMSFGAVLTFTAASLSATAQEAFGGTLSVIAVAFVTAMVFWMRRSARSLSGELKEKVTGALAMGSGMLILTSFLAVGREGLETALFLWTTARAAGESAGPLTGAAIGLVLAAGLCWGLYRRVLKINLTRFFTATGAVLIVIAAGVLGYGLRDLQEGGVLPGGTAYAVDLTGSVDAGSWYSTLVQGVFNLTPSMTWLQVVAYVAYLVVVMTLFVRGVRATAPPAPAAKPTPTAAGSDAAASESAVSISEPAAVTAVPAVSGVESAVTAAESATTGEPDTAEPVPAAPAQPVVDVPASGREPDAAPVVRRRPGWVVPVAVVAVPAVLAGLVVALARPKPAGDQTVAVSETECGKGFTAPKPGRQAFQMHNTGGKTSEVYLIDPSTGAVYGEIEGLAPGTTRDLVATVAGGTYAWRCVPTDGKAVTSKAVRVSGGGAAKPVVPVSEQDLAAPLKVYKTYVEQGLATLVTQTRALDDDIEGGHLDRARTDWLTAHRTYASLGAAYGTFEDFDQKIDGRPDGLPNGVQDKDFTGFLRLEHGLWHGESAKDLRAPARQLAGAAAGLRKAFPAQDFDPGDLPLRAHEILENTLQFELTGDTDQGSGTNLATADANLAGTRELLTVLQPLLTGRAPKLLPTVDTDIARLQKLLDAAHDGTHWTPVDQLAPTDRQHLNGATGQLLEDLAPVPDLLEIRKSA
;
A
#
# COMPACT_ATOMS: atom_id res chain seq x y z
N MET A 1 -12.01 -9.58 37.69
CA MET A 1 -12.82 -10.15 36.59
C MET A 1 -13.15 -9.14 35.50
N TRP A 2 -13.93 -8.07 35.76
CA TRP A 2 -14.09 -6.98 34.77
C TRP A 2 -12.78 -6.20 34.60
N ASP A 3 -12.06 -6.13 35.71
CA ASP A 3 -10.76 -5.54 35.99
C ASP A 3 -9.70 -5.98 34.97
N ASP A 4 -9.48 -7.29 34.89
CA ASP A 4 -8.52 -7.96 34.00
C ASP A 4 -9.05 -8.13 32.57
N ALA A 5 -10.37 -7.96 32.38
CA ALA A 5 -11.02 -8.00 31.08
C ALA A 5 -10.93 -6.67 30.33
N PHE A 6 -10.83 -5.53 31.02
CA PHE A 6 -10.92 -4.21 30.39
C PHE A 6 -9.83 -3.91 29.35
N PRO A 7 -8.53 -4.24 29.57
CA PRO A 7 -7.49 -4.01 28.55
C PRO A 7 -7.74 -4.85 27.28
N SER A 8 -8.03 -6.14 27.45
CA SER A 8 -8.32 -7.05 26.34
C SER A 8 -9.64 -6.73 25.64
N PHE A 9 -10.62 -6.17 26.35
CA PHE A 9 -11.84 -5.60 25.75
C PHE A 9 -11.51 -4.42 24.82
N LEU A 10 -10.64 -3.50 25.23
CA LEU A 10 -10.24 -2.38 24.38
C LEU A 10 -9.44 -2.84 23.15
N ILE A 11 -8.56 -3.84 23.30
CA ILE A 11 -7.86 -4.49 22.18
C ILE A 11 -8.88 -5.14 21.23
N GLY A 12 -9.70 -6.08 21.73
CA GLY A 12 -10.69 -6.79 20.90
C GLY A 12 -11.72 -5.87 20.24
N LEU A 13 -12.10 -4.76 20.89
CA LEU A 13 -12.94 -3.72 20.31
C LEU A 13 -12.23 -2.94 19.21
N ARG A 14 -10.95 -2.61 19.41
CA ARG A 14 -10.14 -1.85 18.45
C ARG A 14 -9.81 -2.68 17.22
N GLU A 15 -9.04 -3.75 17.38
CA GLU A 15 -8.52 -4.52 16.24
C GLU A 15 -9.70 -5.18 15.47
N GLY A 16 -10.77 -5.55 16.18
CA GLY A 16 -12.03 -6.00 15.60
C GLY A 16 -12.80 -4.92 14.83
N LEU A 17 -12.67 -3.64 15.20
CA LEU A 17 -13.21 -2.52 14.42
C LEU A 17 -12.34 -2.23 13.19
N GLU A 18 -11.01 -2.41 13.27
CA GLU A 18 -10.10 -2.14 12.15
C GLU A 18 -10.28 -3.20 11.05
N GLY A 19 -10.12 -4.49 11.37
CA GLY A 19 -10.41 -5.58 10.43
C GLY A 19 -11.89 -5.62 10.02
N GLY A 20 -12.80 -5.35 10.95
CA GLY A 20 -14.24 -5.31 10.69
C GLY A 20 -14.66 -4.16 9.77
N LEU A 21 -14.00 -3.00 9.82
CA LEU A 21 -14.24 -1.88 8.92
C LEU A 21 -13.83 -2.24 7.49
N ILE A 22 -12.65 -2.84 7.30
CA ILE A 22 -12.17 -3.30 5.98
C ILE A 22 -13.15 -4.33 5.39
N VAL A 23 -13.57 -5.33 6.18
CA VAL A 23 -14.59 -6.31 5.76
C VAL A 23 -15.92 -5.63 5.44
N SER A 24 -16.35 -4.62 6.21
CA SER A 24 -17.58 -3.88 5.93
C SER A 24 -17.51 -3.09 4.61
N ILE A 25 -16.32 -2.58 4.25
CA ILE A 25 -16.08 -1.89 2.97
C ILE A 25 -16.12 -2.90 1.82
N LEU A 26 -15.42 -4.03 1.93
CA LEU A 26 -15.43 -5.12 0.93
C LEU A 26 -16.84 -5.67 0.69
N ILE A 27 -17.64 -5.83 1.75
CA ILE A 27 -19.04 -6.24 1.63
C ILE A 27 -19.88 -5.11 0.99
N ALA A 28 -19.65 -3.85 1.36
CA ALA A 28 -20.39 -2.70 0.82
C ALA A 28 -20.09 -2.45 -0.67
N THR A 29 -18.87 -2.67 -1.15
CA THR A 29 -18.55 -2.56 -2.59
C THR A 29 -19.16 -3.71 -3.38
N LEU A 30 -19.01 -4.97 -2.93
CA LEU A 30 -19.66 -6.13 -3.54
C LEU A 30 -21.20 -6.04 -3.59
N VAL A 31 -21.82 -5.43 -2.58
CA VAL A 31 -23.28 -5.20 -2.55
C VAL A 31 -23.71 -4.04 -3.45
N ARG A 32 -22.86 -3.02 -3.66
CA ARG A 32 -23.11 -1.90 -4.61
C ARG A 32 -22.90 -2.31 -6.07
N ALA A 33 -21.90 -3.13 -6.35
CA ALA A 33 -21.59 -3.67 -7.67
C ALA A 33 -22.45 -4.90 -8.03
N GLU A 34 -23.57 -5.11 -7.33
CA GLU A 34 -24.52 -6.23 -7.40
C GLU A 34 -23.95 -7.67 -7.28
N ALA A 35 -22.62 -7.82 -7.20
CA ALA A 35 -21.84 -9.04 -7.11
C ALA A 35 -21.98 -9.81 -5.76
N ARG A 36 -23.19 -9.88 -5.21
CA ARG A 36 -23.52 -10.56 -3.94
C ARG A 36 -23.16 -12.05 -3.94
N SER A 37 -23.11 -12.67 -5.13
CA SER A 37 -22.62 -14.04 -5.34
C SER A 37 -21.14 -14.23 -5.02
N ARG A 38 -20.35 -13.15 -4.91
CA ARG A 38 -18.93 -13.16 -4.49
C ARG A 38 -18.72 -12.91 -2.98
N LEU A 39 -19.79 -12.73 -2.19
CA LEU A 39 -19.67 -12.55 -0.73
C LEU A 39 -19.07 -13.77 0.01
N PRO A 40 -19.33 -15.04 -0.36
CA PRO A 40 -18.70 -16.20 0.29
C PRO A 40 -17.17 -16.17 0.22
N GLN A 41 -16.58 -15.61 -0.84
CA GLN A 41 -15.15 -15.51 -1.06
C GLN A 41 -14.48 -14.61 -0.01
N VAL A 42 -15.12 -13.47 0.33
CA VAL A 42 -14.68 -12.61 1.44
C VAL A 42 -14.69 -13.40 2.75
N TRP A 43 -15.80 -14.09 3.04
CA TRP A 43 -15.91 -14.90 4.26
C TRP A 43 -14.90 -16.06 4.32
N THR A 44 -14.54 -16.69 3.20
CA THR A 44 -13.45 -17.69 3.15
C THR A 44 -12.11 -17.08 3.55
N GLY A 45 -11.77 -15.88 3.04
CA GLY A 45 -10.54 -15.17 3.41
C GLY A 45 -10.53 -14.77 4.89
N VAL A 46 -11.65 -14.24 5.40
CA VAL A 46 -11.83 -13.87 6.82
C VAL A 46 -11.70 -15.10 7.74
N LEU A 47 -12.31 -16.23 7.39
CA LEU A 47 -12.23 -17.46 8.20
C LEU A 47 -10.81 -18.08 8.17
N ALA A 48 -10.12 -18.02 7.04
CA ALA A 48 -8.72 -18.43 6.95
C ALA A 48 -7.81 -17.53 7.81
N ALA A 49 -8.02 -16.21 7.78
CA ALA A 49 -7.28 -15.25 8.61
C ALA A 49 -7.48 -15.51 10.11
N ILE A 50 -8.73 -15.68 10.55
CA ILE A 50 -9.06 -16.01 11.95
C ILE A 50 -8.42 -17.35 12.37
N THR A 51 -8.40 -18.34 11.47
CA THR A 51 -7.75 -19.65 11.73
C THR A 51 -6.23 -19.50 11.91
N VAL A 52 -5.57 -18.70 11.08
CA VAL A 52 -4.13 -18.41 11.20
C VAL A 52 -3.82 -17.64 12.48
N ALA A 53 -4.62 -16.62 12.83
CA ALA A 53 -4.48 -15.85 14.07
C ALA A 53 -4.61 -16.73 15.32
N MET A 54 -5.63 -17.61 15.38
CA MET A 54 -5.78 -18.57 16.48
C MET A 54 -4.62 -19.58 16.53
N SER A 55 -4.16 -20.06 15.38
CA SER A 55 -3.00 -20.97 15.30
C SER A 55 -1.71 -20.32 15.80
N PHE A 56 -1.49 -19.04 15.47
CA PHE A 56 -0.34 -18.26 15.94
C PHE A 56 -0.37 -18.05 17.47
N GLY A 57 -1.50 -17.64 18.03
CA GLY A 57 -1.67 -17.53 19.49
C GLY A 57 -1.50 -18.87 20.23
N ALA A 58 -1.95 -19.97 19.62
CA ALA A 58 -1.70 -21.32 20.13
C ALA A 58 -0.20 -21.69 20.09
N VAL A 59 0.50 -21.42 18.98
CA VAL A 59 1.95 -21.65 18.86
C VAL A 59 2.72 -20.85 19.91
N LEU A 60 2.47 -19.55 20.08
CA LEU A 60 3.10 -18.75 21.14
C LEU A 60 2.89 -19.35 22.54
N THR A 61 1.68 -19.84 22.81
CA THR A 61 1.32 -20.46 24.10
C THR A 61 2.07 -21.78 24.33
N PHE A 62 2.06 -22.70 23.37
CA PHE A 62 2.73 -23.99 23.49
C PHE A 62 4.26 -23.87 23.44
N THR A 63 4.81 -22.95 22.64
CA THR A 63 6.26 -22.66 22.63
C THR A 63 6.71 -22.14 23.99
N ALA A 64 6.04 -21.11 24.55
CA ALA A 64 6.41 -20.59 25.87
C ALA A 64 6.30 -21.64 26.99
N ALA A 65 5.26 -22.49 26.95
CA ALA A 65 5.08 -23.59 27.89
C ALA A 65 6.10 -24.75 27.75
N SER A 66 6.98 -24.70 26.72
CA SER A 66 8.07 -25.67 26.52
C SER A 66 9.45 -25.17 26.97
N LEU A 67 9.53 -23.93 27.47
CA LEU A 67 10.76 -23.32 27.98
C LEU A 67 10.96 -23.62 29.47
N SER A 68 12.19 -23.47 29.98
CA SER A 68 12.44 -23.40 31.42
C SER A 68 11.90 -22.09 32.01
N ALA A 69 11.59 -22.03 33.31
CA ALA A 69 10.97 -20.86 33.95
C ALA A 69 11.69 -19.54 33.61
N THR A 70 13.00 -19.47 33.86
CA THR A 70 13.86 -18.32 33.55
C THR A 70 13.85 -17.92 32.06
N ALA A 71 13.78 -18.90 31.15
CA ALA A 71 13.67 -18.65 29.72
C ALA A 71 12.25 -18.23 29.31
N GLN A 72 11.21 -18.71 29.99
CA GLN A 72 9.82 -18.31 29.80
C GLN A 72 9.60 -16.86 30.27
N GLU A 73 10.17 -16.48 31.41
CA GLU A 73 10.22 -15.10 31.93
C GLU A 73 10.94 -14.19 30.93
N ALA A 74 12.18 -14.52 30.54
CA ALA A 74 12.94 -13.75 29.54
C ALA A 74 12.19 -13.61 28.19
N PHE A 75 11.50 -14.67 27.74
CA PHE A 75 10.69 -14.67 26.51
C PHE A 75 9.43 -13.80 26.63
N GLY A 76 8.68 -13.93 27.74
CA GLY A 76 7.50 -13.12 28.03
C GLY A 76 7.81 -11.64 28.17
N GLY A 77 8.90 -11.30 28.86
CA GLY A 77 9.39 -9.94 29.00
C GLY A 77 9.85 -9.33 27.67
N THR A 78 10.61 -10.08 26.88
CA THR A 78 11.04 -9.65 25.53
C THR A 78 9.84 -9.38 24.62
N LEU A 79 8.87 -10.30 24.57
CA LEU A 79 7.65 -10.11 23.77
C LEU A 79 6.78 -8.95 24.27
N SER A 80 6.77 -8.68 25.58
CA SER A 80 6.06 -7.53 26.15
C SER A 80 6.67 -6.19 25.72
N VAL A 81 8.01 -6.08 25.70
CA VAL A 81 8.72 -4.88 25.18
C VAL A 81 8.45 -4.70 23.68
N ILE A 82 8.51 -5.79 22.90
CA ILE A 82 8.20 -5.77 21.46
C ILE A 82 6.74 -5.34 21.22
N ALA A 83 5.79 -5.90 21.97
CA ALA A 83 4.38 -5.53 21.87
C ALA A 83 4.13 -4.05 22.19
N VAL A 84 4.80 -3.49 23.21
CA VAL A 84 4.72 -2.05 23.52
C VAL A 84 5.26 -1.19 22.36
N ALA A 85 6.36 -1.59 21.72
CA ALA A 85 6.87 -0.89 20.54
C ALA A 85 5.85 -0.90 19.38
N PHE A 86 5.23 -2.05 19.09
CA PHE A 86 4.17 -2.16 18.07
C PHE A 86 2.92 -1.34 18.43
N VAL A 87 2.41 -1.41 19.66
CA VAL A 87 1.28 -0.58 20.11
C VAL A 87 1.60 0.92 19.96
N THR A 88 2.81 1.34 20.36
CA THR A 88 3.25 2.74 20.21
C THR A 88 3.23 3.17 18.74
N ALA A 89 3.87 2.39 17.87
CA ALA A 89 3.94 2.66 16.45
C ALA A 89 2.54 2.72 15.82
N MET A 90 1.66 1.76 16.15
CA MET A 90 0.33 1.69 15.55
C MET A 90 -0.60 2.80 16.04
N VAL A 91 -0.52 3.20 17.32
CA VAL A 91 -1.28 4.37 17.85
C VAL A 91 -0.88 5.67 17.14
N PHE A 92 0.39 5.85 16.78
CA PHE A 92 0.81 7.00 15.96
C PHE A 92 0.45 6.86 14.47
N TRP A 93 0.59 5.66 13.90
CA TRP A 93 0.25 5.36 12.51
C TRP A 93 -1.24 5.58 12.24
N MET A 94 -2.13 4.97 13.03
CA MET A 94 -3.59 5.19 12.93
C MET A 94 -3.97 6.66 13.03
N ARG A 95 -3.36 7.43 13.93
CA ARG A 95 -3.66 8.86 14.10
C ARG A 95 -3.33 9.66 12.82
N ARG A 96 -2.44 9.15 11.96
CA ARG A 96 -2.20 9.65 10.60
C ARG A 96 -3.24 9.07 9.62
N SER A 97 -3.36 7.75 9.53
CA SER A 97 -4.17 7.02 8.53
C SER A 97 -5.69 7.17 8.68
N ALA A 98 -6.21 7.50 9.87
CA ALA A 98 -7.64 7.67 10.14
C ALA A 98 -8.31 8.87 9.41
N ARG A 99 -7.58 9.54 8.51
CA ARG A 99 -8.11 10.53 7.55
C ARG A 99 -8.10 10.04 6.10
N SER A 100 -7.12 9.23 5.70
CA SER A 100 -6.99 8.71 4.32
C SER A 100 -7.68 7.37 4.07
N LEU A 101 -7.89 6.56 5.13
CA LEU A 101 -8.47 5.20 5.06
C LEU A 101 -9.74 5.07 4.20
N SER A 102 -10.59 6.11 4.17
CA SER A 102 -11.84 6.11 3.40
C SER A 102 -11.67 6.31 1.88
N GLY A 103 -10.52 6.81 1.44
CA GLY A 103 -10.13 6.95 0.03
C GLY A 103 -9.43 5.69 -0.48
N GLU A 104 -8.27 5.38 0.09
CA GLU A 104 -7.39 4.28 -0.34
C GLU A 104 -8.10 2.91 -0.43
N LEU A 105 -9.01 2.61 0.51
CA LEU A 105 -9.79 1.37 0.52
C LEU A 105 -10.96 1.36 -0.47
N LYS A 106 -11.43 2.52 -0.95
CA LYS A 106 -12.44 2.63 -2.01
C LYS A 106 -11.79 2.41 -3.38
N GLU A 107 -10.60 2.97 -3.55
CA GLU A 107 -9.73 2.90 -4.73
C GLU A 107 -9.25 1.46 -4.98
N LYS A 108 -8.45 0.89 -4.06
CA LYS A 108 -7.86 -0.46 -4.19
C LYS A 108 -8.89 -1.58 -4.35
N VAL A 109 -10.09 -1.42 -3.77
CA VAL A 109 -11.19 -2.39 -3.89
C VAL A 109 -11.93 -2.26 -5.23
N THR A 110 -11.86 -1.12 -5.91
CA THR A 110 -12.42 -0.98 -7.28
C THR A 110 -11.59 -1.80 -8.28
N GLY A 111 -10.26 -1.79 -8.16
CA GLY A 111 -9.38 -2.70 -8.91
C GLY A 111 -9.60 -4.18 -8.57
N ALA A 112 -9.82 -4.51 -7.30
CA ALA A 112 -10.05 -5.90 -6.86
C ALA A 112 -11.35 -6.53 -7.43
N LEU A 113 -12.31 -5.75 -7.93
CA LEU A 113 -13.52 -6.26 -8.59
C LEU A 113 -13.22 -6.83 -9.99
N ALA A 114 -12.21 -6.30 -10.69
CA ALA A 114 -11.79 -6.76 -12.01
C ALA A 114 -11.08 -8.13 -11.97
N MET A 115 -10.43 -8.45 -10.85
CA MET A 115 -9.72 -9.71 -10.68
C MET A 115 -10.62 -10.88 -10.21
N GLY A 116 -10.10 -12.10 -10.38
CA GLY A 116 -10.82 -13.35 -10.14
C GLY A 116 -11.15 -13.62 -8.67
N SER A 117 -11.99 -14.64 -8.45
CA SER A 117 -12.48 -15.04 -7.12
C SER A 117 -11.38 -15.33 -6.09
N GLY A 118 -10.20 -15.78 -6.53
CA GLY A 118 -9.03 -16.00 -5.67
C GLY A 118 -8.47 -14.71 -5.08
N MET A 119 -8.48 -13.60 -5.83
CA MET A 119 -7.96 -12.31 -5.34
C MET A 119 -8.83 -11.78 -4.19
N LEU A 120 -10.15 -11.86 -4.30
CA LEU A 120 -11.05 -11.45 -3.20
C LEU A 120 -10.85 -12.28 -1.92
N ILE A 121 -10.49 -13.57 -2.04
CA ILE A 121 -10.10 -14.40 -0.88
C ILE A 121 -8.78 -13.87 -0.31
N LEU A 122 -7.76 -13.66 -1.15
CA LEU A 122 -6.43 -13.22 -0.73
C LEU A 122 -6.43 -11.82 -0.10
N THR A 123 -7.11 -10.83 -0.69
CA THR A 123 -7.25 -9.48 -0.13
C THR A 123 -7.95 -9.52 1.23
N SER A 124 -9.02 -10.31 1.36
CA SER A 124 -9.74 -10.45 2.64
C SER A 124 -8.91 -11.20 3.69
N PHE A 125 -8.12 -12.19 3.25
CA PHE A 125 -7.20 -12.93 4.10
C PHE A 125 -6.04 -12.07 4.60
N LEU A 126 -5.36 -11.31 3.72
CA LEU A 126 -4.24 -10.46 4.12
C LEU A 126 -4.70 -9.30 5.00
N ALA A 127 -5.81 -8.65 4.65
CA ALA A 127 -6.37 -7.56 5.43
C ALA A 127 -6.77 -7.98 6.86
N VAL A 128 -7.51 -9.08 7.03
CA VAL A 128 -7.91 -9.55 8.37
C VAL A 128 -6.81 -10.36 9.05
N GLY A 129 -5.92 -10.98 8.28
CA GLY A 129 -4.81 -11.80 8.79
C GLY A 129 -3.76 -10.97 9.50
N ARG A 130 -3.47 -9.75 9.01
CA ARG A 130 -2.64 -8.78 9.71
C ARG A 130 -3.25 -8.42 11.06
N GLU A 131 -4.43 -7.80 11.06
CA GLU A 131 -5.08 -7.35 12.30
C GLU A 131 -5.30 -8.52 13.28
N GLY A 132 -5.59 -9.72 12.78
CA GLY A 132 -5.74 -10.94 13.57
C GLY A 132 -4.45 -11.43 14.21
N LEU A 133 -3.31 -11.36 13.51
CA LEU A 133 -1.99 -11.71 14.08
C LEU A 133 -1.56 -10.67 15.14
N GLU A 134 -1.77 -9.38 14.87
CA GLU A 134 -1.50 -8.31 15.85
C GLU A 134 -2.42 -8.45 17.07
N THR A 135 -3.72 -8.72 16.88
CA THR A 135 -4.68 -9.08 17.95
C THR A 135 -4.19 -10.26 18.78
N ALA A 136 -3.78 -11.35 18.12
CA ALA A 136 -3.33 -12.56 18.81
C ALA A 136 -2.07 -12.30 19.66
N LEU A 137 -1.13 -11.48 19.17
CA LEU A 137 0.06 -11.09 19.91
C LEU A 137 -0.30 -10.23 21.14
N PHE A 138 -1.10 -9.18 20.97
CA PHE A 138 -1.46 -8.27 22.07
C PHE A 138 -2.35 -8.94 23.13
N LEU A 139 -3.29 -9.80 22.73
CA LEU A 139 -4.08 -10.58 23.67
C LEU A 139 -3.23 -11.61 24.41
N TRP A 140 -2.23 -12.20 23.77
CA TRP A 140 -1.32 -13.15 24.42
C TRP A 140 -0.43 -12.49 25.47
N THR A 141 0.20 -11.35 25.17
CA THR A 141 1.01 -10.61 26.16
C THR A 141 0.16 -10.04 27.29
N THR A 142 -1.03 -9.51 26.97
CA THR A 142 -1.98 -9.02 27.99
C THR A 142 -2.48 -10.16 28.89
N ALA A 143 -2.76 -11.34 28.34
CA ALA A 143 -3.16 -12.50 29.13
C ALA A 143 -2.04 -13.02 30.04
N ARG A 144 -0.78 -12.99 29.59
CA ARG A 144 0.38 -13.31 30.44
C ARG A 144 0.51 -12.34 31.62
N ALA A 145 0.41 -11.02 31.35
CA ALA A 145 0.41 -9.98 32.38
C ALA A 145 -0.73 -10.11 33.42
N ALA A 146 -1.86 -10.71 33.03
CA ALA A 146 -3.04 -10.90 33.87
C ALA A 146 -3.12 -12.28 34.58
N GLY A 147 -2.05 -13.08 34.52
CA GLY A 147 -1.94 -14.36 35.24
C GLY A 147 -2.98 -15.42 34.84
N GLU A 148 -3.36 -16.30 35.77
CA GLU A 148 -4.35 -17.38 35.54
C GLU A 148 -5.81 -16.90 35.43
N SER A 149 -6.05 -15.63 35.07
CA SER A 149 -7.40 -15.06 35.00
C SER A 149 -8.11 -15.35 33.67
N ALA A 150 -9.40 -15.68 33.72
CA ALA A 150 -10.26 -15.78 32.52
C ALA A 150 -10.76 -14.41 32.00
N GLY A 151 -10.38 -13.32 32.68
CA GLY A 151 -10.75 -11.95 32.34
C GLY A 151 -10.34 -11.54 30.92
N PRO A 152 -9.06 -11.62 30.53
CA PRO A 152 -8.57 -11.23 29.22
C PRO A 152 -9.36 -11.83 28.05
N LEU A 153 -9.59 -13.14 28.08
CA LEU A 153 -10.35 -13.85 27.04
C LEU A 153 -11.82 -13.39 26.98
N THR A 154 -12.44 -13.20 28.14
CA THR A 154 -13.83 -12.72 28.25
C THR A 154 -13.96 -11.29 27.74
N GLY A 155 -13.01 -10.42 28.10
CA GLY A 155 -12.95 -9.04 27.63
C GLY A 155 -12.79 -8.95 26.12
N ALA A 156 -11.81 -9.66 25.56
CA ALA A 156 -11.58 -9.73 24.12
C ALA A 156 -12.84 -10.17 23.35
N ALA A 157 -13.54 -11.20 23.83
CA ALA A 157 -14.78 -11.69 23.21
C ALA A 157 -15.88 -10.60 23.23
N ILE A 158 -16.07 -9.89 24.35
CA ILE A 158 -17.04 -8.79 24.44
C ILE A 158 -16.64 -7.63 23.50
N GLY A 159 -15.35 -7.32 23.40
CA GLY A 159 -14.82 -6.29 22.52
C GLY A 159 -15.09 -6.61 21.04
N LEU A 160 -14.75 -7.83 20.60
CA LEU A 160 -14.99 -8.30 19.24
C LEU A 160 -16.48 -8.35 18.87
N VAL A 161 -17.35 -8.75 19.81
CA VAL A 161 -18.81 -8.75 19.61
C VAL A 161 -19.34 -7.32 19.46
N LEU A 162 -18.87 -6.38 20.29
CA LEU A 162 -19.25 -4.96 20.19
C LEU A 162 -18.73 -4.34 18.88
N ALA A 163 -17.50 -4.65 18.48
CA ALA A 163 -16.92 -4.23 17.20
C ALA A 163 -17.76 -4.71 16.00
N ALA A 164 -18.13 -6.00 15.98
CA ALA A 164 -18.99 -6.55 14.94
C ALA A 164 -20.36 -5.84 14.86
N GLY A 165 -20.97 -5.53 16.02
CA GLY A 165 -22.22 -4.77 16.11
C GLY A 165 -22.09 -3.33 15.58
N LEU A 166 -20.98 -2.65 15.89
CA LEU A 166 -20.67 -1.32 15.40
C LEU A 166 -20.42 -1.31 13.88
N CYS A 167 -19.62 -2.23 13.35
CA CYS A 167 -19.39 -2.40 11.91
C CYS A 167 -20.69 -2.70 11.14
N TRP A 168 -21.59 -3.50 11.70
CA TRP A 168 -22.92 -3.75 11.15
C TRP A 168 -23.81 -2.49 11.15
N GLY A 169 -23.76 -1.69 12.23
CA GLY A 169 -24.49 -0.42 12.32
C GLY A 169 -23.96 0.67 11.38
N LEU A 170 -22.64 0.70 11.13
CA LEU A 170 -22.00 1.53 10.12
C LEU A 170 -22.37 1.09 8.69
N TYR A 171 -22.32 -0.21 8.40
CA TYR A 171 -22.74 -0.79 7.12
C TYR A 171 -24.21 -0.45 6.79
N ARG A 172 -25.12 -0.52 7.78
CA ARG A 172 -26.53 -0.11 7.62
C ARG A 172 -26.75 1.42 7.60
N ARG A 173 -25.70 2.25 7.67
CA ARG A 173 -25.75 3.72 7.76
C ARG A 173 -26.53 4.27 8.97
N VAL A 174 -26.76 3.45 9.99
CA VAL A 174 -27.53 3.85 11.20
C VAL A 174 -26.64 4.66 12.15
N LEU A 175 -25.33 4.39 12.16
CA LEU A 175 -24.37 5.06 13.04
C LEU A 175 -23.56 6.13 12.29
N LYS A 176 -23.48 7.34 12.86
CA LYS A 176 -22.57 8.42 12.40
C LYS A 176 -21.49 8.67 13.45
N ILE A 177 -20.48 7.80 13.49
CA ILE A 177 -19.38 7.89 14.46
C ILE A 177 -18.25 8.72 13.86
N ASN A 178 -17.71 9.68 14.63
CA ASN A 178 -16.49 10.38 14.26
C ASN A 178 -15.28 9.50 14.64
N LEU A 179 -14.75 8.76 13.66
CA LEU A 179 -13.66 7.79 13.88
C LEU A 179 -12.41 8.46 14.47
N THR A 180 -12.08 9.69 14.06
CA THR A 180 -10.93 10.44 14.60
C THR A 180 -11.03 10.65 16.11
N ARG A 181 -12.21 11.05 16.63
CA ARG A 181 -12.45 11.18 18.08
C ARG A 181 -12.40 9.83 18.78
N PHE A 182 -12.98 8.78 18.18
CA PHE A 182 -12.97 7.43 18.74
C PHE A 182 -11.53 6.91 18.91
N PHE A 183 -10.74 6.89 17.84
CA PHE A 183 -9.35 6.42 17.87
C PHE A 183 -8.42 7.33 18.70
N THR A 184 -8.72 8.64 18.82
CA THR A 184 -7.97 9.51 19.75
C THR A 184 -8.24 9.14 21.22
N ALA A 185 -9.48 8.80 21.57
CA ALA A 185 -9.84 8.39 22.92
C ALA A 185 -9.30 6.99 23.27
N THR A 186 -9.47 5.99 22.40
CA THR A 186 -8.94 4.64 22.66
C THR A 186 -7.41 4.61 22.63
N GLY A 187 -6.78 5.33 21.70
CA GLY A 187 -5.32 5.46 21.63
C GLY A 187 -4.70 6.06 22.90
N ALA A 188 -5.35 7.07 23.51
CA ALA A 188 -4.91 7.62 24.79
C ALA A 188 -4.95 6.58 25.93
N VAL A 189 -6.00 5.75 26.00
CA VAL A 189 -6.09 4.69 27.02
C VAL A 189 -5.08 3.57 26.76
N LEU A 190 -4.85 3.20 25.49
CA LEU A 190 -3.85 2.20 25.13
C LEU A 190 -2.41 2.63 25.45
N ILE A 191 -2.09 3.92 25.39
CA ILE A 191 -0.79 4.44 25.87
C ILE A 191 -0.62 4.19 27.37
N VAL A 192 -1.68 4.33 28.18
CA VAL A 192 -1.61 4.06 29.62
C VAL A 192 -1.44 2.56 29.89
N ILE A 193 -2.19 1.70 29.20
CA ILE A 193 -2.06 0.23 29.32
C ILE A 193 -0.65 -0.23 28.88
N ALA A 194 -0.11 0.32 27.79
CA ALA A 194 1.22 -0.01 27.29
C ALA A 194 2.34 0.41 28.25
N ALA A 195 2.17 1.49 29.04
CA ALA A 195 3.09 1.82 30.13
C ALA A 195 3.15 0.69 31.17
N GLY A 196 1.99 0.11 31.50
CA GLY A 196 1.87 -1.05 32.38
C GLY A 196 2.52 -2.30 31.81
N VAL A 197 2.22 -2.65 30.55
CA VAL A 197 2.83 -3.81 29.88
C VAL A 197 4.36 -3.66 29.76
N LEU A 198 4.89 -2.44 29.64
CA LEU A 198 6.33 -2.18 29.70
C LEU A 198 6.89 -2.41 31.11
N GLY A 199 6.20 -1.91 32.15
CA GLY A 199 6.58 -2.12 33.54
C GLY A 199 6.55 -3.59 33.96
N TYR A 200 5.65 -4.39 33.39
CA TYR A 200 5.62 -5.85 33.55
C TYR A 200 6.71 -6.54 32.73
N GLY A 201 6.88 -6.20 31.45
CA GLY A 201 7.89 -6.82 30.60
C GLY A 201 9.33 -6.62 31.10
N LEU A 202 9.62 -5.48 31.71
CA LEU A 202 10.90 -5.21 32.37
C LEU A 202 11.07 -5.97 33.70
N ARG A 203 9.98 -6.40 34.36
CA ARG A 203 10.01 -7.27 35.53
C ARG A 203 10.35 -8.70 35.13
N ASP A 204 9.65 -9.25 34.14
CA ASP A 204 9.94 -10.57 33.56
C ASP A 204 11.39 -10.67 33.06
N LEU A 205 11.94 -9.60 32.48
CA LEU A 205 13.37 -9.53 32.10
C LEU A 205 14.33 -9.44 33.30
N GLN A 206 13.90 -8.91 34.46
CA GLN A 206 14.69 -8.93 35.70
C GLN A 206 14.63 -10.28 36.42
N GLU A 207 13.50 -10.99 36.36
CA GLU A 207 13.33 -12.34 36.92
C GLU A 207 14.06 -13.39 36.07
N GLY A 208 13.89 -13.32 34.74
CA GLY A 208 14.64 -14.10 33.76
C GLY A 208 16.15 -13.80 33.68
N GLY A 209 16.68 -12.94 34.56
CA GLY A 209 18.12 -12.64 34.69
C GLY A 209 18.75 -11.83 33.55
N VAL A 210 17.94 -11.30 32.62
CA VAL A 210 18.41 -10.51 31.46
C VAL A 210 18.77 -9.08 31.88
N LEU A 211 18.06 -8.51 32.86
CA LEU A 211 18.27 -7.15 33.36
C LEU A 211 18.61 -7.14 34.86
N PRO A 212 19.56 -6.29 35.31
CA PRO A 212 19.93 -6.19 36.71
C PRO A 212 18.85 -5.47 37.55
N GLY A 213 18.95 -5.61 38.88
CA GLY A 213 18.15 -4.82 39.82
C GLY A 213 16.79 -5.43 40.22
N GLY A 214 16.56 -6.72 39.99
CA GLY A 214 15.31 -7.41 40.37
C GLY A 214 14.97 -7.42 41.87
N THR A 215 15.87 -6.95 42.75
CA THR A 215 15.66 -6.75 44.20
C THR A 215 15.64 -5.28 44.62
N ALA A 216 15.80 -4.34 43.68
CA ALA A 216 15.88 -2.91 43.95
C ALA A 216 14.48 -2.26 43.91
N TYR A 217 13.68 -2.51 44.94
CA TYR A 217 12.33 -1.96 45.07
C TYR A 217 12.35 -0.43 45.25
N ALA A 218 11.44 0.25 44.53
CA ALA A 218 11.15 1.68 44.65
C ALA A 218 9.86 1.93 45.41
N VAL A 219 8.90 1.02 45.23
CA VAL A 219 7.62 0.98 45.93
C VAL A 219 7.50 -0.43 46.51
N ASP A 220 7.26 -0.52 47.81
CA ASP A 220 6.80 -1.73 48.48
C ASP A 220 5.72 -1.34 49.48
N LEU A 221 4.49 -1.69 49.13
CA LEU A 221 3.27 -1.45 49.90
C LEU A 221 2.67 -2.76 50.43
N THR A 222 3.37 -3.89 50.32
CA THR A 222 2.85 -5.22 50.68
C THR A 222 2.42 -5.35 52.15
N GLY A 223 3.00 -4.53 53.04
CA GLY A 223 2.61 -4.43 54.45
C GLY A 223 1.40 -3.51 54.74
N SER A 224 0.83 -2.86 53.73
CA SER A 224 -0.25 -1.84 53.89
C SER A 224 -1.37 -1.96 52.85
N VAL A 225 -1.14 -2.63 51.72
CA VAL A 225 -2.10 -2.89 50.65
C VAL A 225 -2.22 -4.40 50.46
N ASP A 226 -3.41 -4.93 50.69
CA ASP A 226 -3.73 -6.32 50.39
C ASP A 226 -3.78 -6.53 48.87
N ALA A 227 -2.85 -7.33 48.34
CA ALA A 227 -2.77 -7.65 46.92
C ALA A 227 -4.02 -8.40 46.40
N GLY A 228 -4.72 -9.15 47.27
CA GLY A 228 -5.97 -9.83 46.96
C GLY A 228 -7.22 -8.93 47.02
N SER A 229 -7.07 -7.66 47.40
CA SER A 229 -8.19 -6.74 47.48
C SER A 229 -8.66 -6.28 46.10
N TRP A 230 -9.97 -6.14 45.92
CA TRP A 230 -10.58 -5.81 44.62
C TRP A 230 -10.01 -4.54 43.96
N TYR A 231 -9.61 -3.54 44.76
CA TYR A 231 -9.03 -2.30 44.25
C TYR A 231 -7.54 -2.47 43.87
N SER A 232 -6.80 -3.35 44.55
CA SER A 232 -5.45 -3.74 44.12
C SER A 232 -5.52 -4.54 42.81
N THR A 233 -6.44 -5.50 42.70
CA THR A 233 -6.68 -6.25 41.46
C THR A 233 -7.15 -5.34 40.32
N LEU A 234 -7.98 -4.32 40.58
CA LEU A 234 -8.36 -3.31 39.59
C LEU A 234 -7.18 -2.46 39.11
N VAL A 235 -6.34 -1.99 40.04
CA VAL A 235 -5.16 -1.18 39.70
C VAL A 235 -4.11 -2.01 38.95
N GLN A 236 -3.90 -3.27 39.33
CA GLN A 236 -3.03 -4.20 38.64
C GLN A 236 -3.60 -4.60 37.26
N GLY A 237 -4.88 -4.97 37.16
CA GLY A 237 -5.51 -5.39 35.90
C GLY A 237 -5.57 -4.28 34.85
N VAL A 238 -5.83 -3.02 35.24
CA VAL A 238 -5.99 -1.89 34.30
C VAL A 238 -4.68 -1.15 34.01
N PHE A 239 -3.78 -1.02 35.00
CA PHE A 239 -2.56 -0.22 34.88
C PHE A 239 -1.26 -1.05 35.01
N ASN A 240 -1.35 -2.33 35.34
CA ASN A 240 -0.21 -3.20 35.64
C ASN A 240 0.73 -2.64 36.74
N LEU A 241 0.12 -2.00 37.73
CA LEU A 241 0.80 -1.47 38.91
C LEU A 241 0.61 -2.45 40.07
N THR A 242 1.70 -3.09 40.49
CA THR A 242 1.75 -4.06 41.59
C THR A 242 2.08 -3.39 42.93
N PRO A 243 1.68 -3.95 44.09
CA PRO A 243 2.03 -3.39 45.41
C PRO A 243 3.54 -3.31 45.67
N SER A 244 4.35 -4.14 45.00
CA SER A 244 5.80 -4.03 44.95
C SER A 244 6.28 -3.79 43.50
N MET A 245 7.15 -2.79 43.29
CA MET A 245 7.74 -2.46 41.99
C MET A 245 9.20 -2.03 42.12
N THR A 246 10.06 -2.43 41.18
CA THR A 246 11.48 -2.01 41.13
C THR A 246 11.65 -0.61 40.56
N TRP A 247 12.79 0.03 40.86
CA TRP A 247 13.14 1.34 40.29
C TRP A 247 13.09 1.36 38.76
N LEU A 248 13.47 0.26 38.11
CA LEU A 248 13.41 0.14 36.65
C LEU A 248 11.97 0.21 36.13
N GLN A 249 11.05 -0.53 36.76
CA GLN A 249 9.63 -0.54 36.37
C GLN A 249 9.01 0.86 36.52
N VAL A 250 9.19 1.51 37.67
CA VAL A 250 8.59 2.83 37.96
C VAL A 250 9.14 3.90 37.03
N VAL A 251 10.46 3.94 36.81
CA VAL A 251 11.09 4.90 35.89
C VAL A 251 10.63 4.66 34.45
N ALA A 252 10.59 3.42 33.98
CA ALA A 252 10.16 3.10 32.62
C ALA A 252 8.69 3.43 32.38
N TYR A 253 7.80 3.06 33.31
CA TYR A 253 6.37 3.37 33.25
C TYR A 253 6.13 4.89 33.12
N VAL A 254 6.75 5.68 34.02
CA VAL A 254 6.58 7.13 34.04
C VAL A 254 7.22 7.80 32.82
N ALA A 255 8.44 7.41 32.44
CA ALA A 255 9.13 7.98 31.28
C ALA A 255 8.38 7.71 29.97
N TYR A 256 7.96 6.46 29.74
CA TYR A 256 7.17 6.08 28.58
C TYR A 256 5.85 6.85 28.55
N LEU A 257 5.09 6.86 29.65
CA LEU A 257 3.79 7.55 29.72
C LEU A 257 3.93 9.05 29.45
N VAL A 258 4.90 9.73 30.08
CA VAL A 258 5.12 11.17 29.91
C VAL A 258 5.53 11.50 28.47
N VAL A 259 6.49 10.77 27.90
CA VAL A 259 6.99 11.05 26.53
C VAL A 259 5.92 10.74 25.49
N VAL A 260 5.35 9.53 25.51
CA VAL A 260 4.41 9.07 24.48
C VAL A 260 3.09 9.84 24.55
N MET A 261 2.53 10.08 25.75
CA MET A 261 1.32 10.89 25.89
C MET A 261 1.55 12.35 25.46
N THR A 262 2.73 12.93 25.74
CA THR A 262 3.06 14.30 25.30
C THR A 262 3.13 14.39 23.78
N LEU A 263 3.79 13.44 23.10
CA LEU A 263 3.84 13.37 21.63
C LEU A 263 2.46 13.08 21.01
N PHE A 264 1.64 12.27 21.68
CA PHE A 264 0.28 11.97 21.27
C PHE A 264 -0.62 13.22 21.33
N VAL A 265 -0.63 13.94 22.46
CA VAL A 265 -1.47 15.13 22.66
C VAL A 265 -0.95 16.36 21.90
N ARG A 266 0.36 16.56 21.75
CA ARG A 266 0.91 17.66 20.92
C ARG A 266 0.49 17.54 19.46
N GLY A 267 0.49 16.32 18.91
CA GLY A 267 0.00 16.07 17.56
C GLY A 267 -1.53 16.12 17.39
N VAL A 268 -2.31 16.27 18.47
CA VAL A 268 -3.73 16.63 18.43
C VAL A 268 -3.91 18.17 18.48
N ARG A 269 -3.09 18.87 19.27
CA ARG A 269 -3.14 20.34 19.38
C ARG A 269 -2.64 21.08 18.14
N ALA A 270 -1.70 20.51 17.40
CA ALA A 270 -1.21 21.07 16.12
C ALA A 270 -2.28 21.12 15.01
N THR A 271 -3.46 20.54 15.23
CA THR A 271 -4.56 20.45 14.26
C THR A 271 -5.81 21.24 14.68
N ALA A 272 -5.72 22.06 15.72
CA ALA A 272 -6.79 22.98 16.09
C ALA A 272 -6.83 24.16 15.11
N PRO A 273 -8.02 24.58 14.60
CA PRO A 273 -8.14 25.82 13.84
C PRO A 273 -7.66 27.02 14.67
N PRO A 274 -7.05 28.04 14.06
CA PRO A 274 -6.79 29.30 14.75
C PRO A 274 -8.11 29.87 15.27
N ALA A 275 -8.08 30.49 16.45
CA ALA A 275 -9.27 31.11 17.03
C ALA A 275 -9.86 32.13 16.03
N PRO A 276 -11.19 32.16 15.84
CA PRO A 276 -11.81 32.97 14.80
C PRO A 276 -11.43 34.44 15.01
N ALA A 277 -10.83 35.05 13.99
CA ALA A 277 -10.47 36.46 14.02
C ALA A 277 -11.70 37.30 14.39
N ALA A 278 -11.52 38.24 15.33
CA ALA A 278 -12.61 39.08 15.79
C ALA A 278 -13.23 39.82 14.61
N LYS A 279 -14.56 39.71 14.45
CA LYS A 279 -15.27 40.44 13.38
C LYS A 279 -14.97 41.94 13.54
N PRO A 280 -14.60 42.66 12.48
CA PRO A 280 -14.47 44.11 12.56
C PRO A 280 -15.82 44.70 12.98
N THR A 281 -15.82 45.43 14.09
CA THR A 281 -16.99 46.16 14.55
C THR A 281 -17.38 47.18 13.48
N PRO A 282 -18.66 47.28 13.08
CA PRO A 282 -19.11 48.39 12.24
C PRO A 282 -18.92 49.70 13.02
N THR A 283 -17.95 50.52 12.62
CA THR A 283 -17.80 51.87 13.15
C THR A 283 -19.04 52.67 12.77
N ALA A 284 -19.89 52.96 13.75
CA ALA A 284 -21.04 53.83 13.56
C ALA A 284 -20.59 55.23 13.13
N ALA A 285 -21.40 55.89 12.30
CA ALA A 285 -21.05 57.19 11.74
C ALA A 285 -20.87 58.26 12.84
N GLY A 286 -19.68 58.89 12.85
CA GLY A 286 -19.44 60.16 13.52
C GLY A 286 -19.51 61.29 12.49
N SER A 287 -20.28 62.33 12.78
CA SER A 287 -20.30 63.57 12.01
C SER A 287 -18.96 64.31 12.13
N ASP A 288 -18.46 64.90 11.03
CA ASP A 288 -18.45 66.36 10.90
C ASP A 288 -18.00 66.85 9.50
N ALA A 289 -18.21 68.15 9.27
CA ALA A 289 -18.06 68.89 8.02
C ALA A 289 -16.62 68.84 7.41
N ALA A 290 -16.37 69.19 6.14
CA ALA A 290 -17.05 70.20 5.33
C ALA A 290 -16.85 70.09 3.80
N ALA A 291 -17.68 70.83 3.07
CA ALA A 291 -17.51 71.43 1.73
C ALA A 291 -16.48 70.86 0.73
N SER A 292 -16.98 70.46 -0.45
CA SER A 292 -16.82 71.30 -1.65
C SER A 292 -17.88 70.97 -2.72
N GLU A 293 -18.04 71.85 -3.71
CA GLU A 293 -19.01 71.77 -4.79
C GLU A 293 -18.54 70.89 -5.96
N SER A 294 -19.47 70.22 -6.63
CA SER A 294 -19.58 70.19 -8.10
C SER A 294 -20.83 69.41 -8.53
N ALA A 295 -21.67 70.02 -9.37
CA ALA A 295 -22.93 69.42 -9.82
C ALA A 295 -22.95 69.22 -11.34
N VAL A 296 -23.44 68.07 -11.79
CA VAL A 296 -24.12 67.88 -13.08
C VAL A 296 -25.27 66.92 -12.85
N SER A 297 -26.47 67.21 -13.38
CA SER A 297 -27.60 66.28 -13.40
C SER A 297 -28.19 66.19 -14.80
N ILE A 298 -28.56 64.98 -15.25
CA ILE A 298 -29.42 64.76 -16.41
C ILE A 298 -30.40 63.60 -16.12
N SER A 299 -31.63 64.00 -15.80
CA SER A 299 -32.94 63.37 -15.99
C SER A 299 -33.11 61.93 -16.56
N GLU A 300 -33.90 61.13 -15.84
CA GLU A 300 -34.89 60.14 -16.35
C GLU A 300 -36.08 60.88 -17.07
N PRO A 301 -37.00 60.24 -17.87
CA PRO A 301 -38.05 59.34 -17.31
C PRO A 301 -38.77 58.32 -18.25
N ALA A 302 -39.68 57.51 -17.68
CA ALA A 302 -40.93 56.92 -18.24
C ALA A 302 -40.86 55.91 -19.42
N ALA A 303 -41.32 54.64 -19.31
CA ALA A 303 -42.71 54.10 -19.23
C ALA A 303 -43.48 54.08 -20.59
N VAL A 304 -44.19 52.99 -20.99
CA VAL A 304 -45.66 52.80 -20.77
C VAL A 304 -46.20 51.41 -21.28
N THR A 305 -47.03 50.74 -20.44
CA THR A 305 -48.13 49.72 -20.61
C THR A 305 -48.15 48.51 -21.60
N ALA A 306 -48.43 47.31 -21.01
CA ALA A 306 -49.50 46.29 -21.28
C ALA A 306 -49.76 45.68 -22.71
N VAL A 307 -49.71 44.35 -22.95
CA VAL A 307 -50.67 43.24 -22.59
C VAL A 307 -52.08 43.45 -23.20
N PRO A 308 -52.65 42.54 -24.05
CA PRO A 308 -52.96 41.12 -23.71
C PRO A 308 -52.81 40.07 -24.85
N ALA A 309 -53.27 38.82 -24.59
CA ALA A 309 -53.26 37.66 -25.51
C ALA A 309 -54.67 37.07 -25.75
N VAL A 310 -54.88 36.35 -26.88
CA VAL A 310 -56.06 35.48 -27.18
C VAL A 310 -55.60 34.28 -28.05
N SER A 311 -56.42 33.21 -28.14
CA SER A 311 -56.11 31.85 -28.62
C SER A 311 -56.89 31.38 -29.87
N GLY A 312 -56.33 30.39 -30.60
CA GLY A 312 -57.06 29.46 -31.49
C GLY A 312 -57.22 29.88 -32.97
N VAL A 313 -57.75 29.04 -33.88
CA VAL A 313 -58.03 27.58 -33.83
C VAL A 313 -58.24 27.01 -35.26
N GLU A 314 -57.94 25.72 -35.48
CA GLU A 314 -58.43 24.79 -36.54
C GLU A 314 -58.29 25.01 -38.09
N SER A 315 -57.67 23.99 -38.72
CA SER A 315 -58.22 23.07 -39.74
C SER A 315 -58.38 23.40 -41.25
N ALA A 316 -58.21 22.32 -42.05
CA ALA A 316 -58.93 21.97 -43.31
C ALA A 316 -58.47 22.57 -44.67
N VAL A 317 -58.52 21.89 -45.85
CA VAL A 317 -58.65 20.45 -46.24
C VAL A 317 -58.39 20.26 -47.78
N THR A 318 -58.17 19.02 -48.26
CA THR A 318 -58.20 18.53 -49.70
C THR A 318 -57.16 19.06 -50.72
N ALA A 319 -56.87 18.38 -51.87
CA ALA A 319 -56.87 16.94 -52.26
C ALA A 319 -56.36 16.77 -53.73
N ALA A 320 -56.02 15.52 -54.13
CA ALA A 320 -56.02 14.98 -55.51
C ALA A 320 -55.00 15.61 -56.53
N GLU A 321 -54.58 15.03 -57.67
CA GLU A 321 -54.54 13.68 -58.30
C GLU A 321 -53.66 13.79 -59.60
N SER A 322 -53.21 12.77 -60.36
CA SER A 322 -53.15 11.29 -60.27
C SER A 322 -52.09 10.75 -61.29
N ALA A 323 -51.93 9.41 -61.39
CA ALA A 323 -51.39 8.65 -62.54
C ALA A 323 -49.89 8.82 -62.95
N THR A 324 -49.13 7.85 -63.49
CA THR A 324 -49.15 6.36 -63.72
C THR A 324 -47.74 5.98 -64.26
N THR A 325 -47.17 4.76 -64.33
CA THR A 325 -47.50 3.33 -64.05
C THR A 325 -46.18 2.51 -64.09
N GLY A 326 -46.12 1.30 -63.53
CA GLY A 326 -45.16 0.26 -63.98
C GLY A 326 -44.49 -0.62 -62.92
N GLU A 327 -45.19 -1.66 -62.46
CA GLU A 327 -44.66 -2.85 -61.73
C GLU A 327 -44.16 -3.94 -62.72
N PRO A 328 -43.69 -5.16 -62.33
CA PRO A 328 -43.75 -5.88 -61.04
C PRO A 328 -42.35 -6.36 -60.53
N ASP A 329 -42.13 -7.20 -59.51
CA ASP A 329 -42.92 -8.24 -58.78
C ASP A 329 -42.25 -8.50 -57.38
N THR A 330 -42.71 -9.28 -56.37
CA THR A 330 -43.79 -10.29 -56.24
C THR A 330 -44.40 -10.32 -54.82
N ALA A 331 -45.74 -10.45 -54.75
CA ALA A 331 -46.60 -11.01 -53.68
C ALA A 331 -46.18 -11.10 -52.18
N GLU A 332 -46.80 -10.21 -51.39
CA GLU A 332 -47.27 -10.33 -49.99
C GLU A 332 -48.48 -11.32 -49.84
N PRO A 333 -49.26 -11.44 -48.72
CA PRO A 333 -49.11 -10.97 -47.33
C PRO A 333 -49.48 -12.03 -46.24
N VAL A 334 -49.51 -11.61 -44.96
CA VAL A 334 -50.03 -12.35 -43.77
C VAL A 334 -51.38 -11.75 -43.33
N PRO A 335 -52.35 -12.54 -42.79
CA PRO A 335 -52.94 -12.11 -41.50
C PRO A 335 -53.43 -13.22 -40.53
N ALA A 336 -53.58 -12.80 -39.26
CA ALA A 336 -54.52 -13.27 -38.24
C ALA A 336 -54.27 -14.55 -37.41
N ALA A 337 -54.74 -14.43 -36.15
CA ALA A 337 -54.97 -15.44 -35.10
C ALA A 337 -56.24 -14.97 -34.33
N PRO A 338 -56.77 -15.66 -33.28
CA PRO A 338 -56.38 -16.93 -32.67
C PRO A 338 -57.52 -17.95 -32.42
N ALA A 339 -57.19 -19.22 -32.11
CA ALA A 339 -58.07 -20.16 -31.39
C ALA A 339 -57.32 -21.41 -30.85
N GLN A 340 -57.85 -22.01 -29.78
CA GLN A 340 -57.68 -23.44 -29.39
C GLN A 340 -58.89 -24.25 -29.95
N PRO A 341 -59.06 -25.61 -29.87
CA PRO A 341 -58.51 -26.58 -28.88
C PRO A 341 -58.28 -28.05 -29.37
N VAL A 342 -58.19 -28.99 -28.41
CA VAL A 342 -58.45 -30.47 -28.45
C VAL A 342 -57.33 -31.45 -28.91
N VAL A 343 -56.78 -32.13 -27.90
CA VAL A 343 -56.47 -33.58 -27.70
C VAL A 343 -56.63 -34.57 -28.88
N ASP A 344 -55.64 -35.47 -29.06
CA ASP A 344 -55.92 -36.91 -29.29
C ASP A 344 -54.75 -37.83 -28.82
N VAL A 345 -55.00 -39.14 -28.60
CA VAL A 345 -54.03 -40.10 -27.95
C VAL A 345 -54.11 -41.53 -28.51
N PRO A 346 -52.99 -42.10 -29.00
CA PRO A 346 -52.57 -43.46 -28.59
C PRO A 346 -51.02 -43.67 -28.56
N ALA A 347 -50.42 -44.70 -27.96
CA ALA A 347 -50.82 -45.63 -26.88
C ALA A 347 -49.57 -46.43 -26.36
N SER A 348 -49.72 -47.05 -25.19
CA SER A 348 -48.91 -48.17 -24.62
C SER A 348 -47.41 -47.99 -24.29
N GLY A 349 -47.04 -48.30 -23.03
CA GLY A 349 -46.16 -49.47 -22.83
C GLY A 349 -44.76 -49.30 -22.21
N ARG A 350 -44.64 -48.79 -20.98
CA ARG A 350 -43.73 -49.36 -19.93
C ARG A 350 -43.94 -48.73 -18.55
N GLU A 351 -43.58 -49.48 -17.51
CA GLU A 351 -43.61 -49.03 -16.11
C GLU A 351 -42.46 -48.06 -15.80
N PRO A 352 -42.65 -47.10 -14.86
CA PRO A 352 -41.59 -46.21 -14.41
C PRO A 352 -40.72 -46.90 -13.34
N ASP A 353 -39.52 -47.31 -13.73
CA ASP A 353 -38.48 -47.72 -12.77
C ASP A 353 -38.15 -46.58 -11.80
N ALA A 354 -37.93 -46.92 -10.52
CA ALA A 354 -37.81 -45.92 -9.46
C ALA A 354 -36.48 -45.14 -9.55
N ALA A 355 -36.53 -43.93 -10.11
CA ALA A 355 -35.37 -43.04 -10.20
C ALA A 355 -34.76 -42.75 -8.81
N PRO A 356 -33.43 -42.87 -8.64
CA PRO A 356 -32.79 -42.74 -7.33
C PRO A 356 -32.90 -41.30 -6.81
N VAL A 357 -33.38 -41.13 -5.58
CA VAL A 357 -33.48 -39.82 -4.93
C VAL A 357 -32.08 -39.30 -4.59
N VAL A 358 -31.49 -38.53 -5.50
CA VAL A 358 -30.21 -37.84 -5.30
C VAL A 358 -30.40 -36.77 -4.22
N ARG A 359 -30.11 -37.14 -2.96
CA ARG A 359 -29.98 -36.20 -1.84
C ARG A 359 -28.88 -35.19 -2.16
N ARG A 360 -29.25 -34.02 -2.69
CA ARG A 360 -28.38 -32.85 -2.79
C ARG A 360 -27.86 -32.50 -1.38
N ARG A 361 -26.58 -32.80 -1.11
CA ARG A 361 -25.90 -32.30 0.08
C ARG A 361 -25.85 -30.77 0.00
N PRO A 362 -26.09 -30.02 1.10
CA PRO A 362 -26.08 -28.57 1.06
C PRO A 362 -24.67 -28.05 0.70
N GLY A 363 -24.62 -27.03 -0.16
CA GLY A 363 -23.36 -26.52 -0.75
C GLY A 363 -22.31 -25.99 0.25
N TRP A 364 -22.68 -25.83 1.52
CA TRP A 364 -21.81 -25.42 2.62
C TRP A 364 -20.84 -26.52 3.10
N VAL A 365 -21.08 -27.80 2.79
CA VAL A 365 -20.18 -28.89 3.23
C VAL A 365 -18.83 -28.84 2.51
N VAL A 366 -18.79 -28.33 1.27
CA VAL A 366 -17.56 -28.21 0.48
C VAL A 366 -16.59 -27.16 1.07
N PRO A 367 -16.95 -25.88 1.28
CA PRO A 367 -16.03 -24.90 1.86
C PRO A 367 -15.57 -25.26 3.28
N VAL A 368 -16.44 -25.86 4.11
CA VAL A 368 -16.04 -26.33 5.45
C VAL A 368 -14.98 -27.43 5.35
N ALA A 369 -15.14 -28.40 4.45
CA ALA A 369 -14.10 -29.42 4.22
C ALA A 369 -12.82 -28.83 3.61
N VAL A 370 -12.93 -27.89 2.66
CA VAL A 370 -11.80 -27.24 1.97
C VAL A 370 -11.01 -26.29 2.88
N VAL A 371 -11.57 -25.83 4.00
CA VAL A 371 -10.82 -25.08 5.02
C VAL A 371 -10.35 -26.00 6.16
N ALA A 372 -11.24 -26.81 6.73
CA ALA A 372 -10.91 -27.63 7.91
C ALA A 372 -9.94 -28.77 7.59
N VAL A 373 -10.06 -29.44 6.43
CA VAL A 373 -9.17 -30.56 6.10
C VAL A 373 -7.75 -30.08 5.80
N PRO A 374 -7.49 -29.01 5.02
CA PRO A 374 -6.15 -28.46 4.89
C PRO A 374 -5.62 -27.82 6.18
N ALA A 375 -6.45 -27.21 7.03
CA ALA A 375 -5.98 -26.71 8.33
C ALA A 375 -5.55 -27.85 9.27
N VAL A 376 -6.34 -28.93 9.37
CA VAL A 376 -5.99 -30.11 10.17
C VAL A 376 -4.81 -30.87 9.55
N LEU A 377 -4.73 -31.00 8.22
CA LEU A 377 -3.59 -31.61 7.54
C LEU A 377 -2.33 -30.75 7.62
N ALA A 378 -2.41 -29.42 7.57
CA ALA A 378 -1.27 -28.54 7.81
C ALA A 378 -0.81 -28.62 9.28
N GLY A 379 -1.74 -28.68 10.23
CA GLY A 379 -1.43 -28.97 11.63
C GLY A 379 -0.77 -30.34 11.81
N LEU A 380 -1.27 -31.39 11.15
CA LEU A 380 -0.66 -32.72 11.16
C LEU A 380 0.70 -32.75 10.46
N VAL A 381 0.88 -32.00 9.37
CA VAL A 381 2.16 -31.90 8.65
C VAL A 381 3.16 -31.11 9.49
N VAL A 382 2.80 -30.03 10.17
CA VAL A 382 3.70 -29.33 11.11
C VAL A 382 4.01 -30.19 12.35
N ALA A 383 3.07 -31.02 12.81
CA ALA A 383 3.28 -31.92 13.95
C ALA A 383 4.07 -33.21 13.62
N LEU A 384 3.93 -33.76 12.41
CA LEU A 384 4.48 -35.06 12.00
C LEU A 384 5.61 -34.94 10.97
N ALA A 385 5.50 -34.02 10.00
CA ALA A 385 6.60 -33.71 9.09
C ALA A 385 7.60 -32.80 9.81
N ARG A 386 8.50 -33.44 10.55
CA ARG A 386 9.87 -32.95 10.72
C ARG A 386 10.71 -33.49 9.56
N PRO A 387 10.78 -32.84 8.38
CA PRO A 387 11.91 -33.03 7.49
C PRO A 387 13.12 -32.47 8.22
N LYS A 388 13.80 -33.33 9.00
CA LYS A 388 15.02 -32.96 9.74
C LYS A 388 15.99 -32.30 8.75
N PRO A 389 16.36 -31.02 8.93
CA PRO A 389 17.35 -30.37 8.09
C PRO A 389 18.63 -31.20 8.06
N ALA A 390 19.21 -31.39 6.87
CA ALA A 390 20.15 -32.46 6.58
C ALA A 390 21.60 -32.15 7.03
N GLY A 391 21.75 -31.68 8.27
CA GLY A 391 23.02 -31.35 8.91
C GLY A 391 23.33 -29.86 8.84
N ASP A 392 22.50 -29.04 9.50
CA ASP A 392 22.74 -27.60 9.61
C ASP A 392 24.08 -27.35 10.32
N GLN A 393 25.04 -26.84 9.56
CA GLN A 393 26.27 -26.32 10.14
C GLN A 393 25.96 -24.91 10.63
N THR A 394 26.02 -24.69 11.95
CA THR A 394 26.03 -23.34 12.50
C THR A 394 27.37 -22.70 12.13
N VAL A 395 27.32 -21.66 11.30
CA VAL A 395 28.49 -20.91 10.84
C VAL A 395 28.56 -19.61 11.64
N ALA A 396 29.62 -19.44 12.42
CA ALA A 396 29.78 -18.21 13.21
C ALA A 396 30.29 -17.04 12.36
N VAL A 397 29.78 -15.85 12.71
CA VAL A 397 30.02 -14.56 12.07
C VAL A 397 30.41 -13.55 13.16
N SER A 398 31.51 -12.82 12.97
CA SER A 398 31.91 -11.70 13.82
C SER A 398 32.82 -10.73 13.06
N GLU A 399 33.23 -9.65 13.72
CA GLU A 399 34.14 -8.62 13.20
C GLU A 399 35.57 -9.12 12.97
N THR A 400 35.90 -10.34 13.42
CA THR A 400 37.25 -10.92 13.31
C THR A 400 37.27 -12.35 12.77
N GLU A 401 36.13 -13.04 12.76
CA GLU A 401 36.02 -14.43 12.31
C GLU A 401 34.76 -14.64 11.47
N CYS A 402 34.93 -15.14 10.25
CA CYS A 402 33.84 -15.45 9.33
C CYS A 402 34.01 -16.89 8.84
N GLY A 403 32.94 -17.69 8.86
CA GLY A 403 32.99 -19.07 8.37
C GLY A 403 33.39 -20.12 9.42
N LYS A 404 33.44 -19.80 10.72
CA LYS A 404 33.78 -20.79 11.76
C LYS A 404 32.72 -21.89 11.80
N GLY A 405 33.13 -23.15 11.69
CA GLY A 405 32.21 -24.29 11.62
C GLY A 405 31.79 -24.70 10.20
N PHE A 406 32.12 -23.90 9.18
CA PHE A 406 31.93 -24.27 7.78
C PHE A 406 32.85 -25.43 7.37
N THR A 407 32.28 -26.47 6.78
CA THR A 407 33.02 -27.55 6.09
C THR A 407 32.56 -27.64 4.64
N ALA A 408 33.13 -28.54 3.84
CA ALA A 408 32.80 -28.65 2.42
C ALA A 408 31.30 -28.98 2.21
N PRO A 409 30.49 -28.05 1.65
CA PRO A 409 29.08 -28.29 1.45
C PRO A 409 28.86 -29.34 0.35
N LYS A 410 27.69 -29.99 0.39
CA LYS A 410 27.27 -30.95 -0.63
C LYS A 410 26.67 -30.18 -1.82
N PRO A 411 26.87 -30.64 -3.08
CA PRO A 411 26.20 -30.05 -4.22
C PRO A 411 24.67 -30.15 -4.11
N GLY A 412 23.97 -29.14 -4.63
CA GLY A 412 22.52 -28.99 -4.54
C GLY A 412 22.09 -27.81 -3.68
N ARG A 413 20.79 -27.71 -3.38
CA ARG A 413 20.24 -26.68 -2.48
C ARG A 413 20.63 -27.02 -1.04
N GLN A 414 21.36 -26.11 -0.40
CA GLN A 414 21.87 -26.21 0.97
C GLN A 414 21.23 -25.10 1.82
N ALA A 415 21.13 -25.33 3.13
CA ALA A 415 20.82 -24.31 4.13
C ALA A 415 21.99 -24.21 5.10
N PHE A 416 22.30 -22.99 5.54
CA PHE A 416 23.39 -22.69 6.47
C PHE A 416 22.86 -21.79 7.60
N GLN A 417 23.00 -22.21 8.85
CA GLN A 417 22.60 -21.41 10.00
C GLN A 417 23.70 -20.38 10.30
N MET A 418 23.52 -19.14 9.85
CA MET A 418 24.49 -18.07 10.09
C MET A 418 24.20 -17.41 11.43
N HIS A 419 25.12 -17.54 12.39
CA HIS A 419 24.95 -17.02 13.76
C HIS A 419 25.97 -15.91 14.04
N ASN A 420 25.50 -14.73 14.43
CA ASN A 420 26.37 -13.60 14.74
C ASN A 420 26.82 -13.63 16.21
N THR A 421 28.10 -13.95 16.43
CA THR A 421 28.77 -13.94 17.74
C THR A 421 29.54 -12.64 17.99
N GLY A 422 29.48 -11.68 17.07
CA GLY A 422 30.07 -10.34 17.20
C GLY A 422 29.19 -9.34 17.96
N GLY A 423 29.72 -8.13 18.17
CA GLY A 423 29.01 -7.00 18.78
C GLY A 423 28.31 -6.09 17.77
N LYS A 424 28.65 -6.19 16.48
CA LYS A 424 28.08 -5.43 15.37
C LYS A 424 27.18 -6.27 14.47
N THR A 425 26.18 -5.63 13.86
CA THR A 425 25.42 -6.19 12.73
C THR A 425 26.37 -6.48 11.56
N SER A 426 26.12 -7.55 10.81
CA SER A 426 26.93 -7.93 9.64
C SER A 426 26.05 -8.33 8.46
N GLU A 427 26.44 -7.94 7.24
CA GLU A 427 26.06 -8.66 6.03
C GLU A 427 26.93 -9.92 5.87
N VAL A 428 26.41 -10.95 5.23
CA VAL A 428 27.02 -12.28 5.13
C VAL A 428 26.76 -12.88 3.75
N TYR A 429 27.81 -13.17 3.00
CA TYR A 429 27.76 -13.62 1.61
C TYR A 429 28.45 -14.97 1.42
N LEU A 430 27.83 -15.91 0.71
CA LEU A 430 28.50 -17.08 0.16
C LEU A 430 29.09 -16.72 -1.21
N ILE A 431 30.41 -16.69 -1.34
CA ILE A 431 31.09 -16.21 -2.56
C ILE A 431 32.02 -17.24 -3.18
N ASP A 432 32.31 -17.10 -4.47
CA ASP A 432 33.57 -17.56 -5.05
C ASP A 432 34.68 -16.54 -4.70
N PRO A 433 35.69 -16.90 -3.89
CA PRO A 433 36.74 -15.98 -3.46
C PRO A 433 37.70 -15.55 -4.58
N SER A 434 37.62 -16.14 -5.78
CA SER A 434 38.45 -15.78 -6.93
C SER A 434 37.78 -14.79 -7.91
N THR A 435 36.45 -14.73 -7.92
CA THR A 435 35.66 -13.84 -8.80
C THR A 435 34.79 -12.83 -8.05
N GLY A 436 34.62 -13.00 -6.74
CA GLY A 436 33.71 -12.20 -5.90
C GLY A 436 32.22 -12.57 -6.06
N ALA A 437 31.89 -13.46 -6.99
CA ALA A 437 30.51 -13.77 -7.36
C ALA A 437 29.74 -14.45 -6.20
N VAL A 438 28.55 -13.92 -5.90
CA VAL A 438 27.69 -14.26 -4.75
C VAL A 438 26.69 -15.36 -5.13
N TYR A 439 26.53 -16.37 -4.28
CA TYR A 439 25.61 -17.51 -4.45
C TYR A 439 24.42 -17.50 -3.47
N GLY A 440 24.35 -16.48 -2.61
CA GLY A 440 23.32 -16.26 -1.61
C GLY A 440 23.86 -15.42 -0.46
N GLU A 441 23.00 -14.63 0.16
CA GLU A 441 23.37 -13.64 1.18
C GLU A 441 22.34 -13.51 2.31
N ILE A 442 22.79 -12.95 3.43
CA ILE A 442 21.95 -12.40 4.49
C ILE A 442 22.39 -10.96 4.73
N GLU A 443 21.47 -10.03 4.54
CA GLU A 443 21.63 -8.66 4.99
C GLU A 443 21.25 -8.49 6.46
N GLY A 444 21.93 -7.58 7.17
CA GLY A 444 21.49 -7.14 8.49
C GLY A 444 21.42 -8.22 9.57
N LEU A 445 22.36 -9.19 9.59
CA LEU A 445 22.42 -10.19 10.65
C LEU A 445 22.85 -9.53 11.97
N ALA A 446 21.89 -9.22 12.85
CA ALA A 446 22.10 -8.50 14.09
C ALA A 446 22.87 -9.33 15.16
N PRO A 447 23.57 -8.70 16.11
CA PRO A 447 24.30 -9.37 17.19
C PRO A 447 23.45 -10.40 17.94
N GLY A 448 24.02 -11.58 18.20
CA GLY A 448 23.36 -12.68 18.92
C GLY A 448 22.24 -13.40 18.15
N THR A 449 21.89 -12.96 16.93
CA THR A 449 20.84 -13.60 16.12
C THR A 449 21.37 -14.74 15.25
N THR A 450 20.47 -15.62 14.83
CA THR A 450 20.73 -16.67 13.84
C THR A 450 19.71 -16.57 12.72
N ARG A 451 20.14 -16.69 11.45
CA ARG A 451 19.27 -16.75 10.27
C ARG A 451 19.77 -17.82 9.30
N ASP A 452 18.84 -18.47 8.61
CA ASP A 452 19.14 -19.44 7.57
C ASP A 452 19.48 -18.74 6.25
N LEU A 453 20.63 -19.09 5.68
CA LEU A 453 21.01 -18.73 4.31
C LEU A 453 20.81 -19.95 3.42
N VAL A 454 19.94 -19.84 2.41
CA VAL A 454 19.62 -20.94 1.50
C VAL A 454 20.24 -20.67 0.13
N ALA A 455 21.27 -21.44 -0.23
CA ALA A 455 22.02 -21.28 -1.48
C ALA A 455 22.03 -22.57 -2.30
N THR A 456 22.24 -22.46 -3.62
CA THR A 456 22.48 -23.63 -4.48
C THR A 456 23.97 -23.78 -4.73
N VAL A 457 24.56 -24.85 -4.20
CA VAL A 457 25.98 -25.16 -4.31
C VAL A 457 26.24 -26.05 -5.53
N ALA A 458 27.26 -25.69 -6.31
CA ALA A 458 27.70 -26.40 -7.51
C ALA A 458 29.13 -26.94 -7.33
N GLY A 459 29.69 -27.55 -8.37
CA GLY A 459 31.13 -27.83 -8.43
C GLY A 459 31.90 -26.52 -8.57
N GLY A 460 32.69 -26.14 -7.56
CA GLY A 460 33.26 -24.80 -7.47
C GLY A 460 34.17 -24.59 -6.25
N THR A 461 34.61 -23.35 -6.04
CA THR A 461 35.33 -22.91 -4.84
C THR A 461 34.45 -21.90 -4.12
N TYR A 462 34.33 -22.03 -2.80
CA TYR A 462 33.43 -21.22 -1.97
C TYR A 462 34.14 -20.69 -0.73
N ALA A 463 33.78 -19.48 -0.31
CA ALA A 463 34.16 -18.89 0.97
C ALA A 463 32.98 -18.08 1.53
N TRP A 464 32.97 -17.88 2.84
CA TRP A 464 32.09 -16.89 3.48
C TRP A 464 32.78 -15.53 3.51
N ARG A 465 32.09 -14.46 3.13
CA ARG A 465 32.52 -13.08 3.33
C ARG A 465 31.53 -12.39 4.26
N CYS A 466 32.01 -11.87 5.38
CA CYS A 466 31.20 -11.19 6.38
C CYS A 466 31.63 -9.72 6.43
N VAL A 467 30.67 -8.79 6.38
CA VAL A 467 30.92 -7.35 6.35
C VAL A 467 30.17 -6.69 7.52
N PRO A 468 30.84 -6.42 8.65
CA PRO A 468 30.24 -5.71 9.77
C PRO A 468 29.95 -4.25 9.41
N THR A 469 28.90 -3.67 10.00
CA THR A 469 28.63 -2.22 9.91
C THR A 469 29.87 -1.42 10.33
N ASP A 470 30.36 -0.49 9.52
CA ASP A 470 31.63 0.24 9.72
C ASP A 470 32.84 -0.68 10.02
N GLY A 471 32.87 -1.87 9.41
CA GLY A 471 33.93 -2.87 9.54
C GLY A 471 34.67 -3.12 8.22
N LYS A 472 35.76 -3.89 8.29
CA LYS A 472 36.40 -4.46 7.10
C LYS A 472 35.82 -5.84 6.82
N ALA A 473 35.69 -6.19 5.55
CA ALA A 473 35.24 -7.52 5.13
C ALA A 473 36.20 -8.61 5.63
N VAL A 474 35.67 -9.59 6.37
CA VAL A 474 36.39 -10.79 6.81
C VAL A 474 35.98 -11.93 5.88
N THR A 475 36.95 -12.56 5.19
CA THR A 475 36.68 -13.69 4.30
C THR A 475 37.26 -14.99 4.89
N SER A 476 36.48 -16.07 4.88
CA SER A 476 36.88 -17.38 5.40
C SER A 476 37.97 -18.03 4.53
N LYS A 477 38.57 -19.12 5.05
CA LYS A 477 39.32 -20.02 4.18
C LYS A 477 38.41 -20.56 3.08
N ALA A 478 38.94 -20.61 1.86
CA ALA A 478 38.26 -21.19 0.70
C ALA A 478 38.13 -22.72 0.82
N VAL A 479 36.99 -23.25 0.40
CA VAL A 479 36.65 -24.69 0.40
C VAL A 479 36.19 -25.09 -1.00
N ARG A 480 36.61 -26.26 -1.48
CA ARG A 480 36.30 -26.73 -2.84
C ARG A 480 35.27 -27.85 -2.82
N VAL A 481 34.29 -27.76 -3.72
CA VAL A 481 33.18 -28.71 -3.88
C VAL A 481 33.30 -29.40 -5.23
N SER A 482 33.06 -30.71 -5.27
CA SER A 482 33.16 -31.55 -6.46
C SER A 482 31.81 -32.16 -6.86
N GLY A 483 31.44 -32.04 -8.13
CA GLY A 483 30.16 -32.52 -8.66
C GLY A 483 29.00 -31.53 -8.46
N GLY A 484 27.83 -31.88 -8.98
CA GLY A 484 26.67 -30.98 -9.09
C GLY A 484 26.53 -30.35 -10.48
N GLY A 485 25.35 -29.82 -10.77
CA GLY A 485 25.10 -29.00 -11.96
C GLY A 485 25.59 -27.56 -11.78
N ALA A 486 25.24 -26.67 -12.71
CA ALA A 486 25.55 -25.24 -12.59
C ALA A 486 24.66 -24.56 -11.53
N ALA A 487 25.27 -23.73 -10.69
CA ALA A 487 24.58 -22.71 -9.91
C ALA A 487 24.68 -21.36 -10.66
N LYS A 488 23.69 -20.48 -10.46
CA LYS A 488 23.74 -19.09 -10.93
C LYS A 488 24.25 -18.20 -9.78
N PRO A 489 25.47 -17.66 -9.82
CA PRO A 489 25.85 -16.58 -8.95
C PRO A 489 25.43 -15.22 -9.55
N VAL A 490 25.32 -14.21 -8.70
CA VAL A 490 25.27 -12.79 -9.07
C VAL A 490 26.68 -12.21 -8.92
N VAL A 491 27.19 -11.50 -9.93
CA VAL A 491 28.45 -10.75 -9.77
C VAL A 491 28.10 -9.42 -9.08
N PRO A 492 28.66 -9.11 -7.90
CA PRO A 492 28.28 -7.91 -7.15
C PRO A 492 28.60 -6.63 -7.96
N VAL A 493 27.88 -5.56 -7.67
CA VAL A 493 28.08 -4.22 -8.25
C VAL A 493 28.52 -3.27 -7.13
N SER A 494 29.40 -2.34 -7.46
CA SER A 494 29.81 -1.24 -6.57
C SER A 494 29.20 0.10 -7.03
N GLU A 495 29.16 1.08 -6.12
CA GLU A 495 28.88 2.48 -6.47
C GLU A 495 29.76 2.99 -7.63
N GLN A 496 31.03 2.53 -7.69
CA GLN A 496 31.98 2.94 -8.72
C GLN A 496 31.64 2.39 -10.11
N ASP A 497 31.05 1.20 -10.19
CA ASP A 497 30.58 0.61 -11.46
C ASP A 497 29.37 1.39 -12.01
N LEU A 498 28.47 1.84 -11.13
CA LEU A 498 27.27 2.61 -11.47
C LEU A 498 27.56 4.11 -11.67
N ALA A 499 28.67 4.65 -11.14
CA ALA A 499 29.04 6.07 -11.27
C ALA A 499 29.20 6.54 -12.74
N ALA A 500 29.67 5.67 -13.64
CA ALA A 500 29.76 6.00 -15.06
C ALA A 500 28.38 6.01 -15.76
N PRO A 501 27.53 4.97 -15.63
CA PRO A 501 26.12 5.02 -16.01
C PRO A 501 25.36 6.24 -15.47
N LEU A 502 25.43 6.49 -14.15
CA LEU A 502 24.79 7.64 -13.48
C LEU A 502 25.20 8.98 -14.11
N LYS A 503 26.47 9.15 -14.47
CA LYS A 503 26.94 10.36 -15.14
C LYS A 503 26.33 10.55 -16.53
N VAL A 504 26.14 9.48 -17.30
CA VAL A 504 25.47 9.56 -18.62
C VAL A 504 24.01 9.95 -18.43
N TYR A 505 23.29 9.29 -17.52
CA TYR A 505 21.89 9.59 -17.24
C TYR A 505 21.68 11.00 -16.67
N LYS A 506 22.52 11.49 -15.74
CA LYS A 506 22.48 12.91 -15.33
C LYS A 506 22.68 13.87 -16.51
N THR A 507 23.55 13.53 -17.47
CA THR A 507 23.77 14.34 -18.69
C THR A 507 22.53 14.36 -19.60
N TYR A 508 21.80 13.24 -19.70
CA TYR A 508 20.51 13.16 -20.40
C TYR A 508 19.44 14.04 -19.71
N VAL A 509 19.29 13.91 -18.39
CA VAL A 509 18.32 14.70 -17.61
C VAL A 509 18.64 16.20 -17.65
N GLU A 510 19.91 16.62 -17.59
CA GLU A 510 20.30 18.04 -17.75
C GLU A 510 19.87 18.63 -19.12
N GLN A 511 19.99 17.85 -20.19
CA GLN A 511 19.55 18.27 -21.54
C GLN A 511 18.02 18.30 -21.63
N GLY A 512 17.34 17.28 -21.09
CA GLY A 512 15.88 17.23 -21.01
C GLY A 512 15.28 18.40 -20.21
N LEU A 513 15.85 18.73 -19.05
CA LEU A 513 15.47 19.90 -18.26
C LEU A 513 15.75 21.23 -19.00
N ALA A 514 16.75 21.29 -19.88
CA ALA A 514 16.98 22.46 -20.73
C ALA A 514 15.90 22.65 -21.79
N THR A 515 15.43 21.55 -22.39
CA THR A 515 14.31 21.53 -23.34
C THR A 515 12.99 21.86 -22.65
N LEU A 516 12.71 21.22 -21.51
CA LEU A 516 11.52 21.44 -20.68
C LEU A 516 11.34 22.91 -20.31
N VAL A 517 12.40 23.56 -19.81
CA VAL A 517 12.40 25.00 -19.46
C VAL A 517 12.12 25.91 -20.66
N THR A 518 12.34 25.43 -21.89
CA THR A 518 12.01 26.16 -23.11
C THR A 518 10.53 25.96 -23.48
N GLN A 519 10.01 24.73 -23.41
CA GLN A 519 8.62 24.41 -23.72
C GLN A 519 7.64 24.99 -22.69
N THR A 520 7.94 24.89 -21.38
CA THR A 520 7.09 25.48 -20.33
C THR A 520 7.03 27.00 -20.40
N ARG A 521 7.99 27.67 -21.07
CA ARG A 521 7.93 29.11 -21.34
C ARG A 521 7.04 29.43 -22.54
N ALA A 522 7.13 28.65 -23.62
CA ALA A 522 6.22 28.81 -24.76
C ALA A 522 4.75 28.62 -24.34
N LEU A 523 4.49 27.64 -23.46
CA LEU A 523 3.21 27.44 -22.79
C LEU A 523 2.74 28.66 -21.97
N ASP A 524 3.63 29.29 -21.18
CA ASP A 524 3.32 30.50 -20.39
C ASP A 524 3.10 31.74 -21.27
N ASP A 525 3.91 31.91 -22.32
CA ASP A 525 3.78 32.98 -23.31
C ASP A 525 2.45 32.88 -24.08
N ASP A 526 2.03 31.68 -24.50
CA ASP A 526 0.75 31.48 -25.18
C ASP A 526 -0.47 31.54 -24.24
N ILE A 527 -0.34 31.20 -22.95
CA ILE A 527 -1.38 31.45 -21.95
C ILE A 527 -1.50 32.94 -21.60
N GLU A 528 -0.39 33.68 -21.48
CA GLU A 528 -0.43 35.13 -21.30
C GLU A 528 -1.00 35.81 -22.57
N GLY A 529 -0.63 35.34 -23.77
CA GLY A 529 -1.20 35.78 -25.05
C GLY A 529 -2.66 35.40 -25.29
N GLY A 530 -3.20 34.40 -24.58
CA GLY A 530 -4.58 33.92 -24.73
C GLY A 530 -4.81 32.87 -25.82
N HIS A 531 -3.74 32.28 -26.35
CA HIS A 531 -3.77 31.30 -27.44
C HIS A 531 -4.04 29.87 -26.93
N LEU A 532 -5.16 29.66 -26.24
CA LEU A 532 -5.45 28.42 -25.50
C LEU A 532 -5.35 27.13 -26.33
N ASP A 533 -5.67 27.17 -27.63
CA ASP A 533 -5.57 26.00 -28.50
C ASP A 533 -4.11 25.58 -28.75
N ARG A 534 -3.18 26.54 -28.85
CA ARG A 534 -1.73 26.27 -28.93
C ARG A 534 -1.19 25.83 -27.57
N ALA A 535 -1.67 26.44 -26.49
CA ALA A 535 -1.30 26.06 -25.13
C ALA A 535 -1.59 24.58 -24.82
N ARG A 536 -2.63 23.96 -25.40
CA ARG A 536 -2.84 22.49 -25.27
C ARG A 536 -1.76 21.67 -25.97
N THR A 537 -1.30 22.08 -27.15
CA THR A 537 -0.20 21.43 -27.89
C THR A 537 1.14 21.58 -27.16
N ASP A 538 1.43 22.78 -26.66
CA ASP A 538 2.66 23.07 -25.92
C ASP A 538 2.66 22.40 -24.54
N TRP A 539 1.51 22.31 -23.87
CA TRP A 539 1.33 21.54 -22.64
C TRP A 539 1.70 20.07 -22.85
N LEU A 540 1.14 19.41 -23.88
CA LEU A 540 1.42 18.00 -24.16
C LEU A 540 2.89 17.78 -24.55
N THR A 541 3.46 18.72 -25.30
CA THR A 541 4.86 18.68 -25.72
C THR A 541 5.82 18.82 -24.53
N ALA A 542 5.51 19.71 -23.60
CA ALA A 542 6.27 19.91 -22.36
C ALA A 542 6.08 18.74 -21.37
N HIS A 543 4.86 18.23 -21.18
CA HIS A 543 4.55 17.15 -20.24
C HIS A 543 5.21 15.83 -20.67
N ARG A 544 5.10 15.44 -21.95
CA ARG A 544 5.83 14.27 -22.48
C ARG A 544 7.35 14.42 -22.33
N THR A 545 7.87 15.65 -22.45
CA THR A 545 9.30 15.89 -22.21
C THR A 545 9.66 15.67 -20.73
N TYR A 546 8.83 16.11 -19.77
CA TYR A 546 9.01 15.81 -18.34
C TYR A 546 8.94 14.30 -18.05
N ALA A 547 7.88 13.64 -18.51
CA ALA A 547 7.68 12.19 -18.35
C ALA A 547 8.85 11.37 -18.92
N SER A 548 9.37 11.74 -20.09
CA SER A 548 10.51 11.07 -20.73
C SER A 548 11.82 11.15 -19.93
N LEU A 549 11.95 12.08 -18.98
CA LEU A 549 13.09 12.10 -18.07
C LEU A 549 13.10 10.90 -17.12
N GLY A 550 12.04 10.09 -17.11
CA GLY A 550 11.94 8.85 -16.34
C GLY A 550 11.73 9.12 -14.85
N ALA A 551 10.97 10.17 -14.53
CA ALA A 551 10.59 10.64 -13.20
C ALA A 551 11.67 10.38 -12.13
N ALA A 552 12.51 11.38 -11.84
CA ALA A 552 13.56 11.26 -10.84
C ALA A 552 12.98 11.37 -9.40
N TYR A 553 12.11 10.41 -9.04
CA TYR A 553 11.54 10.15 -7.72
C TYR A 553 12.60 10.34 -6.63
N GLY A 554 12.30 11.12 -5.59
CA GLY A 554 13.27 11.50 -4.57
C GLY A 554 14.25 12.58 -5.02
N THR A 555 15.01 12.34 -6.10
CA THR A 555 16.03 13.25 -6.65
C THR A 555 15.51 14.66 -6.92
N PHE A 556 14.32 14.80 -7.52
CA PHE A 556 13.75 16.12 -7.83
C PHE A 556 13.17 16.84 -6.58
N GLU A 557 13.15 16.19 -5.40
CA GLU A 557 12.67 16.76 -4.14
C GLU A 557 11.27 17.40 -4.28
N ASP A 558 11.01 18.52 -3.59
CA ASP A 558 9.76 19.28 -3.68
C ASP A 558 9.48 19.88 -5.10
N PHE A 559 10.30 19.66 -6.12
CA PHE A 559 9.96 20.15 -7.48
C PHE A 559 8.95 19.25 -8.18
N ASP A 560 8.98 17.94 -7.95
CA ASP A 560 8.07 16.99 -8.60
C ASP A 560 6.60 17.32 -8.29
N GLN A 561 6.28 17.46 -6.99
CA GLN A 561 4.95 17.90 -6.50
C GLN A 561 4.51 19.30 -6.97
N LYS A 562 5.43 20.13 -7.49
CA LYS A 562 5.14 21.47 -8.07
C LYS A 562 5.05 21.46 -9.61
N ILE A 563 5.56 20.41 -10.25
CA ILE A 563 5.61 20.25 -11.71
C ILE A 563 4.50 19.32 -12.17
N ASP A 564 4.23 18.21 -11.48
CA ASP A 564 3.24 17.20 -11.88
C ASP A 564 2.38 16.71 -10.69
N GLY A 565 2.17 17.58 -9.71
CA GLY A 565 1.47 17.28 -8.47
C GLY A 565 -0.01 16.95 -8.64
N ARG A 566 -0.40 15.71 -8.30
CA ARG A 566 -1.79 15.23 -8.33
C ARG A 566 -2.72 16.01 -7.38
N PRO A 567 -4.02 16.11 -7.69
CA PRO A 567 -5.02 16.69 -6.79
C PRO A 567 -5.40 15.74 -5.63
N ASP A 568 -5.08 14.46 -5.74
CA ASP A 568 -5.50 13.42 -4.80
C ASP A 568 -4.86 13.58 -3.41
N GLY A 569 -5.67 13.39 -2.38
CA GLY A 569 -5.26 13.62 -0.99
C GLY A 569 -5.19 15.10 -0.56
N LEU A 570 -5.27 16.07 -1.48
CA LEU A 570 -5.40 17.48 -1.12
C LEU A 570 -6.76 17.75 -0.47
N PRO A 571 -6.85 18.63 0.55
CA PRO A 571 -8.09 18.88 1.29
C PRO A 571 -9.31 19.27 0.45
N ASN A 572 -9.11 19.94 -0.69
CA ASN A 572 -10.17 20.37 -1.60
C ASN A 572 -10.04 19.76 -3.02
N GLY A 573 -9.16 18.76 -3.23
CA GLY A 573 -8.92 18.13 -4.53
C GLY A 573 -8.47 19.14 -5.60
N VAL A 574 -9.09 19.07 -6.79
CA VAL A 574 -8.85 20.00 -7.92
C VAL A 574 -9.17 21.47 -7.63
N GLN A 575 -9.84 21.76 -6.51
CA GLN A 575 -10.14 23.13 -6.03
C GLN A 575 -9.18 23.59 -4.92
N ASP A 576 -8.14 22.82 -4.59
CA ASP A 576 -7.16 23.21 -3.58
C ASP A 576 -6.13 24.21 -4.14
N LYS A 577 -5.68 25.13 -3.27
CA LYS A 577 -4.67 26.13 -3.60
C LYS A 577 -3.28 25.53 -3.85
N ASP A 578 -3.05 24.30 -3.39
CA ASP A 578 -1.78 23.58 -3.55
C ASP A 578 -1.77 22.65 -4.78
N PHE A 579 -2.90 22.52 -5.50
CA PHE A 579 -2.96 21.81 -6.78
C PHE A 579 -2.31 22.68 -7.87
N THR A 580 -1.14 22.26 -8.36
CA THR A 580 -0.24 23.08 -9.20
C THR A 580 0.50 22.22 -10.23
N GLY A 581 1.20 22.84 -11.18
CA GLY A 581 1.94 22.14 -12.23
C GLY A 581 1.10 21.78 -13.48
N PHE A 582 1.55 20.76 -14.22
CA PHE A 582 0.95 20.27 -15.47
C PHE A 582 -0.50 19.85 -15.29
N LEU A 583 -0.80 18.94 -14.36
CA LEU A 583 -2.16 18.46 -14.10
C LEU A 583 -3.13 19.61 -13.73
N ARG A 584 -2.65 20.64 -13.02
CA ARG A 584 -3.46 21.85 -12.73
C ARG A 584 -3.77 22.66 -13.99
N LEU A 585 -2.81 22.80 -14.91
CA LEU A 585 -3.02 23.47 -16.19
C LEU A 585 -3.92 22.65 -17.12
N GLU A 586 -3.75 21.33 -17.13
CA GLU A 586 -4.59 20.40 -17.88
C GLU A 586 -6.05 20.55 -17.48
N HIS A 587 -6.34 20.44 -16.17
CA HIS A 587 -7.69 20.64 -15.63
C HIS A 587 -8.33 21.91 -16.22
N GLY A 588 -7.63 23.04 -16.16
CA GLY A 588 -8.21 24.31 -16.61
C GLY A 588 -8.26 24.48 -18.14
N LEU A 589 -7.27 24.00 -18.89
CA LEU A 589 -7.22 24.07 -20.35
C LEU A 589 -8.32 23.24 -21.03
N TRP A 590 -8.74 22.14 -20.40
CA TRP A 590 -9.79 21.24 -20.89
C TRP A 590 -11.17 21.45 -20.22
N HIS A 591 -11.25 22.01 -19.00
CA HIS A 591 -12.52 22.39 -18.37
C HIS A 591 -12.96 23.85 -18.60
N GLY A 592 -12.25 24.60 -19.45
CA GLY A 592 -12.70 25.92 -19.93
C GLY A 592 -12.43 27.10 -18.99
N GLU A 593 -11.39 27.01 -18.15
CA GLU A 593 -10.87 28.17 -17.43
C GLU A 593 -10.33 29.23 -18.41
N SER A 594 -10.45 30.51 -18.07
CA SER A 594 -9.97 31.56 -18.97
C SER A 594 -8.45 31.68 -18.92
N ALA A 595 -7.85 32.10 -20.04
CA ALA A 595 -6.42 32.37 -20.12
C ALA A 595 -5.91 33.26 -18.97
N LYS A 596 -6.72 34.25 -18.55
CA LYS A 596 -6.42 35.16 -17.44
C LYS A 596 -6.20 34.41 -16.12
N ASP A 597 -6.97 33.37 -15.86
CA ASP A 597 -6.95 32.61 -14.62
C ASP A 597 -5.78 31.60 -14.62
N LEU A 598 -5.46 31.04 -15.80
CA LEU A 598 -4.36 30.10 -16.01
C LEU A 598 -2.95 30.72 -15.96
N ARG A 599 -2.83 32.04 -16.17
CA ARG A 599 -1.55 32.78 -16.12
C ARG A 599 -0.77 32.64 -14.80
N ALA A 600 -1.43 32.37 -13.68
CA ALA A 600 -0.74 32.14 -12.40
C ALA A 600 -0.17 30.71 -12.29
N PRO A 601 -0.96 29.64 -12.53
CA PRO A 601 -0.43 28.27 -12.71
C PRO A 601 0.66 28.14 -13.77
N ALA A 602 0.53 28.83 -14.92
CA ALA A 602 1.50 28.73 -16.02
C ALA A 602 2.89 29.26 -15.62
N ARG A 603 2.96 30.49 -15.08
CA ARG A 603 4.18 31.05 -14.47
C ARG A 603 4.74 30.18 -13.35
N GLN A 604 3.88 29.54 -12.55
CA GLN A 604 4.33 28.66 -11.49
C GLN A 604 5.03 27.41 -12.04
N LEU A 605 4.46 26.76 -13.06
CA LEU A 605 5.09 25.62 -13.73
C LEU A 605 6.42 26.01 -14.41
N ALA A 606 6.43 27.10 -15.19
CA ALA A 606 7.64 27.60 -15.84
C ALA A 606 8.74 27.98 -14.82
N GLY A 607 8.34 28.55 -13.68
CA GLY A 607 9.21 28.85 -12.55
C GLY A 607 9.73 27.59 -11.84
N ALA A 608 8.89 26.56 -11.67
CA ALA A 608 9.27 25.29 -11.07
C ALA A 608 10.27 24.52 -11.94
N ALA A 609 10.01 24.40 -13.25
CA ALA A 609 10.94 23.78 -14.19
C ALA A 609 12.30 24.53 -14.25
N ALA A 610 12.27 25.87 -14.26
CA ALA A 610 13.49 26.68 -14.22
C ALA A 610 14.25 26.57 -12.88
N GLY A 611 13.54 26.39 -11.77
CA GLY A 611 14.10 26.10 -10.45
C GLY A 611 14.75 24.72 -10.40
N LEU A 612 14.07 23.69 -10.90
CA LEU A 612 14.59 22.32 -10.95
C LEU A 612 15.86 22.23 -11.79
N ARG A 613 15.86 22.80 -13.00
CA ARG A 613 17.07 22.88 -13.86
C ARG A 613 18.26 23.54 -13.16
N LYS A 614 18.01 24.49 -12.24
CA LYS A 614 19.05 25.17 -11.45
C LYS A 614 19.51 24.33 -10.24
N ALA A 615 18.64 23.53 -9.65
CA ALA A 615 18.93 22.68 -8.49
C ALA A 615 19.64 21.37 -8.89
N PHE A 616 19.21 20.74 -9.98
CA PHE A 616 19.60 19.38 -10.38
C PHE A 616 21.12 19.08 -10.38
N PRO A 617 22.03 19.98 -10.84
CA PRO A 617 23.47 19.72 -10.78
C PRO A 617 24.05 19.57 -9.35
N ALA A 618 23.29 19.96 -8.33
CA ALA A 618 23.62 19.81 -6.91
C ALA A 618 22.71 18.83 -6.16
N GLN A 619 21.72 18.22 -6.84
CA GLN A 619 20.86 17.20 -6.23
C GLN A 619 21.59 15.86 -6.15
N ASP A 620 21.52 15.23 -4.98
CA ASP A 620 22.07 13.91 -4.76
C ASP A 620 21.25 12.85 -5.50
N PHE A 621 21.89 11.76 -5.91
CA PHE A 621 21.27 10.73 -6.73
C PHE A 621 21.96 9.41 -6.40
N ASP A 622 21.26 8.52 -5.70
CA ASP A 622 21.78 7.21 -5.34
C ASP A 622 22.04 6.40 -6.62
N PRO A 623 23.28 5.91 -6.87
CA PRO A 623 23.55 5.09 -8.05
C PRO A 623 22.69 3.82 -8.12
N GLY A 624 22.22 3.31 -6.97
CA GLY A 624 21.32 2.16 -6.85
C GLY A 624 19.89 2.43 -7.36
N ASP A 625 19.48 3.69 -7.49
CA ASP A 625 18.17 4.03 -8.06
C ASP A 625 18.10 3.75 -9.58
N LEU A 626 19.22 3.83 -10.32
CA LEU A 626 19.21 3.63 -11.78
C LEU A 626 18.56 2.30 -12.21
N PRO A 627 18.99 1.13 -11.69
CA PRO A 627 18.37 -0.15 -12.04
C PRO A 627 16.96 -0.32 -11.48
N LEU A 628 16.60 0.36 -10.37
CA LEU A 628 15.25 0.36 -9.81
C LEU A 628 14.26 1.09 -10.73
N ARG A 629 14.61 2.31 -11.16
CA ARG A 629 13.79 3.15 -12.05
C ARG A 629 13.46 2.46 -13.37
N ALA A 630 14.36 1.61 -13.88
CA ALA A 630 14.14 0.82 -15.10
C ALA A 630 12.94 -0.14 -15.00
N HIS A 631 12.45 -0.46 -13.80
CA HIS A 631 11.17 -1.14 -13.57
C HIS A 631 10.06 -0.15 -13.17
N GLU A 632 10.30 0.69 -12.15
CA GLU A 632 9.27 1.54 -11.52
C GLU A 632 8.55 2.48 -12.48
N ILE A 633 9.24 3.01 -13.50
CA ILE A 633 8.64 3.93 -14.49
C ILE A 633 7.46 3.25 -15.21
N LEU A 634 7.60 1.99 -15.60
CA LEU A 634 6.54 1.24 -16.27
C LEU A 634 5.51 0.64 -15.30
N GLU A 635 5.89 0.42 -14.03
CA GLU A 635 4.94 0.00 -12.99
C GLU A 635 3.95 1.13 -12.68
N ASN A 636 4.45 2.35 -12.49
CA ASN A 636 3.62 3.55 -12.34
C ASN A 636 2.85 3.87 -13.63
N THR A 637 3.40 3.60 -14.82
CA THR A 637 2.66 3.70 -16.09
C THR A 637 1.47 2.73 -16.13
N LEU A 638 1.64 1.48 -15.68
CA LEU A 638 0.57 0.50 -15.59
C LEU A 638 -0.47 0.87 -14.51
N GLN A 639 -0.03 1.47 -13.40
CA GLN A 639 -0.90 1.87 -12.29
C GLN A 639 -1.72 3.13 -12.56
N PHE A 640 -1.16 4.13 -13.25
CA PHE A 640 -1.76 5.48 -13.38
C PHE A 640 -2.15 5.83 -14.81
N GLU A 641 -1.25 5.63 -15.77
CA GLU A 641 -1.50 6.06 -17.15
C GLU A 641 -2.44 5.09 -17.89
N LEU A 642 -2.20 3.78 -17.80
CA LEU A 642 -3.06 2.76 -18.41
C LEU A 642 -4.39 2.53 -17.64
N THR A 643 -4.53 3.15 -16.47
CA THR A 643 -5.82 3.25 -15.76
C THR A 643 -6.61 4.50 -16.15
N GLY A 644 -5.94 5.58 -16.57
CA GLY A 644 -6.54 6.91 -16.79
C GLY A 644 -6.75 7.68 -15.49
N ASP A 645 -5.97 7.36 -14.45
CA ASP A 645 -6.15 7.84 -13.07
C ASP A 645 -5.48 9.19 -12.81
N THR A 646 -4.54 9.59 -13.67
CA THR A 646 -3.87 10.90 -13.68
C THR A 646 -4.56 11.95 -14.56
N ASP A 647 -5.42 11.54 -15.51
CA ASP A 647 -6.02 12.45 -16.51
C ASP A 647 -6.89 13.55 -15.87
N GLN A 648 -6.70 14.79 -16.30
CA GLN A 648 -7.51 15.95 -15.89
C GLN A 648 -8.32 16.52 -17.05
N GLY A 649 -8.65 15.70 -18.05
CA GLY A 649 -9.51 16.02 -19.18
C GLY A 649 -8.82 16.04 -20.54
N SER A 650 -7.50 15.81 -20.62
CA SER A 650 -6.79 15.78 -21.91
C SER A 650 -7.05 14.53 -22.74
N GLY A 651 -7.27 13.38 -22.07
CA GLY A 651 -7.31 12.06 -22.69
C GLY A 651 -5.94 11.55 -23.15
N THR A 652 -4.83 12.10 -22.64
CA THR A 652 -3.48 11.92 -23.24
C THR A 652 -2.54 10.96 -22.52
N ASN A 653 -3.01 10.19 -21.51
CA ASN A 653 -2.16 9.26 -20.74
C ASN A 653 -1.31 8.28 -21.59
N LEU A 654 -1.81 7.85 -22.76
CA LEU A 654 -1.02 6.98 -23.64
C LEU A 654 0.23 7.67 -24.22
N ALA A 655 0.19 9.00 -24.35
CA ALA A 655 1.32 9.83 -24.73
C ALA A 655 2.35 9.96 -23.59
N THR A 656 1.87 9.97 -22.34
CA THR A 656 2.70 9.84 -21.11
C THR A 656 3.32 8.46 -21.03
N ALA A 657 2.56 7.39 -21.31
CA ALA A 657 3.03 6.01 -21.32
C ALA A 657 4.13 5.77 -22.36
N ASP A 658 4.00 6.36 -23.56
CA ASP A 658 5.03 6.37 -24.60
C ASP A 658 6.30 7.14 -24.15
N ALA A 659 6.13 8.30 -23.51
CA ALA A 659 7.26 9.04 -22.94
C ALA A 659 7.99 8.25 -21.84
N ASN A 660 7.24 7.61 -20.94
CA ASN A 660 7.77 6.74 -19.89
C ASN A 660 8.50 5.51 -20.47
N LEU A 661 7.98 4.92 -21.55
CA LEU A 661 8.66 3.84 -22.29
C LEU A 661 9.98 4.32 -22.91
N ALA A 662 10.04 5.56 -23.42
CA ALA A 662 11.26 6.16 -23.92
C ALA A 662 12.30 6.41 -22.80
N GLY A 663 11.88 6.93 -21.65
CA GLY A 663 12.77 7.11 -20.48
C GLY A 663 13.30 5.78 -19.92
N THR A 664 12.47 4.73 -19.92
CA THR A 664 12.87 3.37 -19.57
C THR A 664 13.93 2.83 -20.53
N ARG A 665 13.76 3.06 -21.84
CA ARG A 665 14.71 2.67 -22.89
C ARG A 665 16.06 3.37 -22.76
N GLU A 666 16.09 4.64 -22.33
CA GLU A 666 17.33 5.36 -22.03
C GLU A 666 18.07 4.73 -20.83
N LEU A 667 17.37 4.46 -19.73
CA LEU A 667 17.97 3.80 -18.55
C LEU A 667 18.57 2.42 -18.90
N LEU A 668 17.87 1.62 -19.71
CA LEU A 668 18.38 0.33 -20.18
C LEU A 668 19.62 0.47 -21.07
N THR A 669 19.65 1.50 -21.93
CA THR A 669 20.82 1.83 -22.77
C THR A 669 22.03 2.24 -21.91
N VAL A 670 21.78 3.03 -20.86
CA VAL A 670 22.79 3.46 -19.88
C VAL A 670 23.32 2.28 -19.04
N LEU A 671 22.47 1.30 -18.70
CA LEU A 671 22.82 0.11 -17.89
C LEU A 671 23.34 -1.08 -18.71
N GLN A 672 23.19 -1.05 -20.03
CA GLN A 672 23.62 -2.12 -20.95
C GLN A 672 25.04 -2.67 -20.69
N PRO A 673 26.08 -1.85 -20.40
CA PRO A 673 27.43 -2.37 -20.15
C PRO A 673 27.52 -3.32 -18.94
N LEU A 674 26.71 -3.11 -17.90
CA LEU A 674 26.69 -3.93 -16.70
C LEU A 674 25.78 -5.17 -16.86
N LEU A 675 24.64 -5.00 -17.54
CA LEU A 675 23.66 -6.06 -17.79
C LEU A 675 24.14 -7.12 -18.78
N THR A 676 24.82 -6.73 -19.86
CA THR A 676 25.18 -7.65 -20.97
C THR A 676 26.02 -8.84 -20.49
N GLY A 677 26.96 -8.62 -19.56
CA GLY A 677 27.80 -9.69 -19.01
C GLY A 677 27.11 -10.54 -17.94
N ARG A 678 26.06 -10.03 -17.29
CA ARG A 678 25.33 -10.70 -16.20
C ARG A 678 24.15 -11.53 -16.70
N ALA A 679 23.37 -10.98 -17.64
CA ALA A 679 22.17 -11.59 -18.19
C ALA A 679 22.09 -11.39 -19.71
N PRO A 680 22.88 -12.11 -20.52
CA PRO A 680 23.02 -11.90 -21.97
C PRO A 680 21.77 -12.22 -22.81
N LYS A 681 20.65 -12.58 -22.18
CA LYS A 681 19.33 -12.74 -22.81
C LYS A 681 18.29 -11.71 -22.36
N LEU A 682 18.58 -10.92 -21.33
CA LEU A 682 17.64 -9.98 -20.73
C LEU A 682 17.26 -8.89 -21.71
N LEU A 683 18.25 -8.13 -22.20
CA LEU A 683 18.02 -7.03 -23.14
C LEU A 683 17.34 -7.50 -24.44
N PRO A 684 17.76 -8.58 -25.13
CA PRO A 684 17.03 -9.07 -26.30
C PRO A 684 15.55 -9.44 -26.08
N THR A 685 15.16 -9.90 -24.88
CA THR A 685 13.75 -10.11 -24.52
C THR A 685 13.07 -8.77 -24.27
N VAL A 686 13.64 -7.94 -23.40
CA VAL A 686 13.11 -6.62 -23.02
C VAL A 686 12.94 -5.71 -24.24
N ASP A 687 13.90 -5.67 -25.17
CA ASP A 687 13.81 -4.96 -26.46
C ASP A 687 12.63 -5.44 -27.31
N THR A 688 12.33 -6.74 -27.28
CA THR A 688 11.22 -7.34 -28.03
C THR A 688 9.86 -6.91 -27.44
N ASP A 689 9.70 -6.93 -26.12
CA ASP A 689 8.46 -6.50 -25.48
C ASP A 689 8.31 -4.97 -25.39
N ILE A 690 9.41 -4.21 -25.36
CA ILE A 690 9.43 -2.75 -25.62
C ILE A 690 8.92 -2.46 -27.03
N ALA A 691 9.40 -3.17 -28.06
CA ALA A 691 8.94 -2.98 -29.44
C ALA A 691 7.46 -3.39 -29.62
N ARG A 692 7.00 -4.40 -28.88
CA ARG A 692 5.60 -4.82 -28.82
C ARG A 692 4.71 -3.77 -28.16
N LEU A 693 5.13 -3.19 -27.02
CA LEU A 693 4.37 -2.15 -26.32
C LEU A 693 4.35 -0.85 -27.14
N GLN A 694 5.50 -0.44 -27.69
CA GLN A 694 5.60 0.70 -28.62
C GLN A 694 4.56 0.57 -29.74
N LYS A 695 4.52 -0.58 -30.43
CA LYS A 695 3.55 -0.83 -31.52
C LYS A 695 2.07 -0.72 -31.09
N LEU A 696 1.75 -1.02 -29.82
CA LEU A 696 0.39 -0.89 -29.30
C LEU A 696 0.04 0.58 -28.95
N LEU A 697 1.03 1.34 -28.47
CA LEU A 697 0.90 2.79 -28.23
C LEU A 697 0.80 3.56 -29.56
N ASP A 698 1.67 3.24 -30.53
CA ASP A 698 1.64 3.76 -31.90
C ASP A 698 0.27 3.52 -32.57
N ALA A 699 -0.34 2.35 -32.33
CA ALA A 699 -1.66 2.00 -32.87
C ALA A 699 -2.83 2.73 -32.20
N ALA A 700 -2.61 3.34 -31.03
CA ALA A 700 -3.58 4.17 -30.34
C ALA A 700 -3.46 5.67 -30.67
N HIS A 701 -2.53 6.04 -31.56
CA HIS A 701 -2.26 7.41 -32.00
C HIS A 701 -2.51 7.56 -33.52
N ASP A 702 -3.43 8.45 -33.92
CA ASP A 702 -3.81 8.59 -35.35
C ASP A 702 -2.80 9.38 -36.20
N GLY A 703 -1.70 9.85 -35.59
CA GLY A 703 -0.72 10.77 -36.17
C GLY A 703 -0.90 12.22 -35.72
N THR A 704 -2.05 12.56 -35.12
CA THR A 704 -2.41 13.89 -34.62
C THR A 704 -3.03 13.88 -33.21
N HIS A 705 -3.75 12.82 -32.83
CA HIS A 705 -4.43 12.66 -31.55
C HIS A 705 -4.15 11.28 -30.95
N TRP A 706 -4.15 11.22 -29.62
CA TRP A 706 -4.11 9.97 -28.86
C TRP A 706 -5.53 9.53 -28.51
N THR A 707 -5.78 8.22 -28.54
CA THR A 707 -7.07 7.63 -28.13
C THR A 707 -7.17 7.63 -26.60
N PRO A 708 -8.18 8.28 -26.00
CA PRO A 708 -8.33 8.30 -24.55
C PRO A 708 -8.52 6.90 -23.94
N VAL A 709 -7.98 6.69 -22.74
CA VAL A 709 -7.89 5.36 -22.09
C VAL A 709 -9.26 4.77 -21.72
N ASP A 710 -10.27 5.61 -21.56
CA ASP A 710 -11.68 5.23 -21.37
C ASP A 710 -12.41 4.89 -22.70
N GLN A 711 -11.89 5.38 -23.83
CA GLN A 711 -12.44 5.19 -25.18
C GLN A 711 -11.78 4.03 -25.96
N LEU A 712 -10.64 3.51 -25.47
CA LEU A 712 -10.02 2.29 -26.00
C LEU A 712 -11.00 1.10 -26.04
N ALA A 713 -10.94 0.30 -27.10
CA ALA A 713 -11.65 -0.96 -27.13
C ALA A 713 -11.16 -1.90 -26.01
N PRO A 714 -12.03 -2.68 -25.34
CA PRO A 714 -11.63 -3.53 -24.22
C PRO A 714 -10.54 -4.55 -24.55
N THR A 715 -10.44 -5.01 -25.80
CA THR A 715 -9.36 -5.89 -26.28
C THR A 715 -8.02 -5.18 -26.30
N ASP A 716 -7.99 -3.92 -26.71
CA ASP A 716 -6.74 -3.20 -26.99
C ASP A 716 -6.16 -2.66 -25.68
N ARG A 717 -7.04 -2.27 -24.75
CA ARG A 717 -6.66 -2.05 -23.34
C ARG A 717 -6.16 -3.32 -22.65
N GLN A 718 -6.72 -4.50 -22.95
CA GLN A 718 -6.18 -5.78 -22.47
C GLN A 718 -4.81 -6.10 -23.09
N HIS A 719 -4.59 -5.77 -24.37
CA HIS A 719 -3.29 -5.95 -25.04
C HIS A 719 -2.23 -5.00 -24.47
N LEU A 720 -2.53 -3.71 -24.25
CA LEU A 720 -1.64 -2.74 -23.63
C LEU A 720 -1.24 -3.16 -22.20
N ASN A 721 -2.22 -3.48 -21.35
CA ASN A 721 -1.95 -3.90 -19.98
C ASN A 721 -1.18 -5.23 -19.95
N GLY A 722 -1.49 -6.17 -20.84
CA GLY A 722 -0.81 -7.48 -20.93
C GLY A 722 0.61 -7.39 -21.51
N ALA A 723 0.90 -6.47 -22.42
CA ALA A 723 2.25 -6.21 -22.92
C ALA A 723 3.10 -5.49 -21.86
N THR A 724 2.54 -4.49 -21.18
CA THR A 724 3.22 -3.76 -20.10
C THR A 724 3.52 -4.66 -18.91
N GLY A 725 2.57 -5.52 -18.51
CA GLY A 725 2.77 -6.51 -17.44
C GLY A 725 3.81 -7.58 -17.78
N GLN A 726 3.91 -8.02 -19.04
CA GLN A 726 4.98 -8.92 -19.49
C GLN A 726 6.34 -8.21 -19.44
N LEU A 727 6.41 -7.00 -19.97
CA LEU A 727 7.63 -6.19 -19.96
C LEU A 727 8.12 -5.92 -18.53
N LEU A 728 7.22 -5.72 -17.56
CA LEU A 728 7.57 -5.60 -16.14
C LEU A 728 8.16 -6.90 -15.55
N GLU A 729 7.57 -8.07 -15.82
CA GLU A 729 8.14 -9.37 -15.40
C GLU A 729 9.56 -9.59 -15.96
N ASP A 730 9.80 -9.19 -17.22
CA ASP A 730 11.13 -9.27 -17.85
C ASP A 730 12.10 -8.16 -17.41
N LEU A 731 11.61 -7.05 -16.82
CA LEU A 731 12.40 -5.98 -16.20
C LEU A 731 12.71 -6.23 -14.72
N ALA A 732 11.86 -6.98 -14.01
CA ALA A 732 11.99 -7.26 -12.58
C ALA A 732 13.36 -7.83 -12.13
N PRO A 733 14.17 -8.52 -12.96
CA PRO A 733 15.54 -8.90 -12.59
C PRO A 733 16.58 -7.77 -12.63
N VAL A 734 16.29 -6.61 -13.24
CA VAL A 734 17.27 -5.51 -13.42
C VAL A 734 17.77 -4.94 -12.07
N PRO A 735 16.93 -4.68 -11.05
CA PRO A 735 17.37 -4.29 -9.71
C PRO A 735 18.33 -5.30 -9.08
N ASP A 736 17.89 -6.55 -8.86
CA ASP A 736 18.67 -7.62 -8.21
C ASP A 736 20.06 -7.83 -8.86
N LEU A 737 20.13 -7.77 -10.19
CA LEU A 737 21.35 -7.98 -10.97
C LEU A 737 22.37 -6.84 -10.83
N LEU A 738 21.92 -5.64 -10.44
CA LEU A 738 22.73 -4.42 -10.38
C LEU A 738 22.79 -3.77 -8.99
N GLU A 739 22.08 -4.32 -8.02
CA GLU A 739 22.09 -3.96 -6.61
C GLU A 739 23.52 -3.88 -6.05
N ILE A 740 23.79 -2.76 -5.38
CA ILE A 740 25.08 -2.41 -4.78
C ILE A 740 25.31 -3.32 -3.57
N ARG A 741 26.32 -4.18 -3.64
CA ARG A 741 26.64 -5.13 -2.57
C ARG A 741 27.97 -4.79 -1.92
N LYS A 742 28.02 -4.73 -0.59
CA LYS A 742 29.27 -4.52 0.18
C LYS A 742 30.27 -5.68 0.10
N SER A 743 29.96 -6.70 -0.70
CA SER A 743 30.87 -7.78 -1.10
C SER A 743 31.72 -7.46 -2.34
N ALA A 744 31.47 -6.36 -3.07
CA ALA A 744 32.28 -5.90 -4.19
C ALA A 744 33.73 -5.57 -3.78
#